data_AF-A0A2K8YXK9-F1
#
_entry.id   AF-A0A2K8YXK9-F1
#
_cell.length_a   1.000
_cell.length_b   1.000
_cell.length_c   1.000
_cell.angle_alpha   90.00
_cell.angle_beta   90.00
_cell.angle_gamma   90.00
#
_symmetry.space_group_name_H-M   'P 1'
#
loop_
_entity.id
_entity.type
_entity.pdbx_description
1 polymer ?
#
loop_
_entity_poly.entity_id
_entity_poly.type
_entity_poly.pdbx_seq_one_letter_code
_entity_poly.pdbx_strand_id
1 'polypeptide(L)'
;MKIRWVLLGAVGIGVALMLSSFLGFFEKRVDYNTQIKPLLNKNCIVCHGGVKKAANFSLLFKQEALAPAKSGKFAIIPGDADGSEMIRRLTLTDPDERMPLNHPALKPEEIDLLRKWIDQGAEWGDHWAYQTVQKPDVPEIGTFWSRLGIAENDETNWAKNEIDHFVIDKLKQESPASAQMKPSPEADRATLIRRVSLDLTGLPPTEKDVAAFMADKSSNAYEKVVDRLLKSPAYGERWTGMWLDLARYADTKGYERDPGRKIWRYRDWLIKAFNDDKPFDQFAVEQLAGDLLPTPTDDQLIATGFHRNTMTNDEGGTQDEEFRTAAVIDRVNTTWDVFQGTTFACIQCHSHPYDPFLHDEYYKYLAFFNNSRDEDVTSDTPTLRFYKAEDSLKLVDLQHYIAGTVKDSKQAQAYTNQVTHLLRTVEPKINSHDFDQYVNASLLDAKYFGFQDKGGCRIKDVTLTGRPRLLMKWGTKATNALVTVRQDKADGPILAQIPTPKPGKDTVQMIPLPPIQGRHSLYLSLNSLEKPKDWVQIKWVAFTPVLPGQPQNAIGEKDKMLLDLLNADVDQTPIMLDGSGDLARETHVFERGNWMVKGKRVTPDVPKSFPAMNPSLPKNRLGLARWMVSREQPLTARVAVNRFWEQLFGTGIVETVEDMGTQGIQPTHRELLDYLAVEFMETDHWSVKKLLKRLVMSATYRQQSNATPAMLAQDPFNRLLARGPRVRLSSEAVHDQALAVSGLLSQKMYGPSVMPVQPDGIWQSPYDGESWKQSTGEDLNRRALYTYWKRTAPYPSMVTFDSPSREFCQLRRLRTNTPLQALVTLNDPVYVEAARKLAEYMQGHGKSPEGQIQAGFRRVMLRDLPPKKLAVLARLYRNTEQYYQQKPGEAENLLDRPGVNCSTISPQLAALTVTANTMLNLDEVITKE
;
A
#
# COMPACT_ATOMS: atom_id res chain seq x y z
N MET A 1 3.57 86.00 9.96
CA MET A 1 4.56 85.26 9.16
C MET A 1 4.91 83.85 9.65
N LYS A 2 4.48 83.37 10.84
CA LYS A 2 4.92 82.07 11.39
C LYS A 2 4.01 80.84 11.15
N ILE A 3 2.76 81.01 10.71
CA ILE A 3 1.82 79.87 10.54
C ILE A 3 1.93 79.20 9.16
N ARG A 4 2.26 79.95 8.10
CA ARG A 4 2.42 79.39 6.74
C ARG A 4 3.59 78.41 6.62
N TRP A 5 4.67 78.62 7.36
CA TRP A 5 5.84 77.72 7.33
C TRP A 5 5.60 76.40 8.09
N VAL A 6 4.76 76.40 9.13
CA VAL A 6 4.39 75.18 9.86
C VAL A 6 3.46 74.29 9.04
N LEU A 7 2.51 74.88 8.31
CA LEU A 7 1.61 74.15 7.40
C LEU A 7 2.36 73.57 6.17
N LEU A 8 3.30 74.31 5.59
CA LEU A 8 4.16 73.79 4.51
C LEU A 8 5.10 72.68 5.00
N GLY A 9 5.62 72.77 6.22
CA GLY A 9 6.41 71.71 6.85
C GLY A 9 5.58 70.44 7.13
N ALA A 10 4.36 70.58 7.65
CA ALA A 10 3.47 69.45 7.93
C ALA A 10 2.99 68.75 6.65
N VAL A 11 2.68 69.51 5.59
CA VAL A 11 2.34 68.93 4.28
C VAL A 11 3.57 68.28 3.64
N GLY A 12 4.77 68.86 3.78
CA GLY A 12 6.01 68.24 3.32
C GLY A 12 6.33 66.92 4.01
N ILE A 13 6.13 66.84 5.34
CA ILE A 13 6.30 65.60 6.12
C ILE A 13 5.22 64.57 5.76
N GLY A 14 3.96 65.00 5.57
CA GLY A 14 2.88 64.12 5.13
C GLY A 14 3.10 63.54 3.73
N VAL A 15 3.62 64.35 2.80
CA VAL A 15 3.99 63.92 1.45
C VAL A 15 5.24 63.04 1.46
N ALA A 16 6.23 63.31 2.32
CA ALA A 16 7.40 62.44 2.49
C ALA A 16 7.03 61.08 3.10
N LEU A 17 6.11 61.04 4.07
CA LEU A 17 5.59 59.80 4.66
C LEU A 17 4.69 59.03 3.69
N MET A 18 3.87 59.71 2.87
CA MET A 18 3.14 59.06 1.78
C MET A 18 4.08 58.55 0.68
N LEU A 19 5.11 59.31 0.29
CA LEU A 19 6.09 58.88 -0.70
C LEU A 19 6.97 57.74 -0.18
N SER A 20 7.31 57.68 1.12
CA SER A 20 8.01 56.53 1.70
C SER A 20 7.10 55.30 1.82
N SER A 21 5.79 55.50 1.91
CA SER A 21 4.79 54.42 1.88
C SER A 21 4.54 53.88 0.46
N PHE A 22 4.66 54.76 -0.56
CA PHE A 22 4.52 54.41 -1.98
C PHE A 22 5.83 53.90 -2.61
N LEU A 23 6.99 54.40 -2.15
CA LEU A 23 8.32 53.84 -2.43
C LEU A 23 8.60 52.77 -1.38
N GLY A 24 7.85 51.68 -1.44
CA GLY A 24 8.09 50.51 -0.62
C GLY A 24 9.47 49.93 -0.91
N PHE A 25 10.50 50.42 -0.22
CA PHE A 25 11.75 49.71 0.08
C PHE A 25 11.48 48.55 1.06
N PHE A 26 10.36 47.83 0.91
CA PHE A 26 10.27 46.48 1.41
C PHE A 26 11.06 45.63 0.44
N GLU A 27 12.37 45.56 0.69
CA GLU A 27 13.22 44.59 0.03
C GLU A 27 12.53 43.22 0.17
N LYS A 28 12.22 42.57 -0.96
CA LYS A 28 11.50 41.28 -0.94
C LYS A 28 12.23 40.35 0.03
N ARG A 29 11.53 39.88 1.06
CA ARG A 29 12.06 38.87 1.97
C ARG A 29 12.51 37.66 1.16
N VAL A 30 13.70 37.17 1.46
CA VAL A 30 14.23 35.96 0.85
C VAL A 30 13.49 34.77 1.42
N ASP A 31 12.84 33.99 0.56
CA ASP A 31 12.15 32.77 0.98
C ASP A 31 13.13 31.59 1.02
N TYR A 32 13.29 31.00 2.20
CA TYR A 32 14.24 29.91 2.39
C TYR A 32 13.93 28.70 1.51
N ASN A 33 12.66 28.31 1.37
CA ASN A 33 12.30 27.06 0.70
C ASN A 33 12.44 27.10 -0.82
N THR A 34 12.10 28.24 -1.41
CA THR A 34 12.08 28.44 -2.87
C THR A 34 13.39 29.00 -3.40
N GLN A 35 14.15 29.75 -2.58
CA GLN A 35 15.36 30.43 -3.04
C GLN A 35 16.65 29.88 -2.41
N ILE A 36 16.68 29.62 -1.09
CA ILE A 36 17.92 29.23 -0.37
C ILE A 36 18.15 27.72 -0.37
N LYS A 37 17.16 26.94 0.04
CA LYS A 37 17.25 25.49 0.19
C LYS A 37 17.68 24.78 -1.10
N PRO A 38 17.15 25.12 -2.31
CA PRO A 38 17.63 24.52 -3.56
C PRO A 38 19.11 24.82 -3.82
N LEU A 39 19.57 26.02 -3.48
CA LEU A 39 20.97 26.43 -3.60
C LEU A 39 21.87 25.65 -2.64
N LEU A 40 21.46 25.48 -1.38
CA LEU A 40 22.18 24.69 -0.39
C LEU A 40 22.23 23.20 -0.76
N ASN A 41 21.10 22.64 -1.22
CA ASN A 41 21.02 21.25 -1.65
C ASN A 41 21.96 20.96 -2.82
N LYS A 42 21.98 21.85 -3.81
CA LYS A 42 22.80 21.71 -5.01
C LYS A 42 24.29 21.84 -4.73
N ASN A 43 24.69 22.79 -3.88
CA ASN A 43 26.10 23.20 -3.76
C ASN A 43 26.77 22.86 -2.42
N CYS A 44 26.02 22.55 -1.36
CA CYS A 44 26.56 22.48 0.01
C CYS A 44 26.26 21.16 0.73
N ILE A 45 25.03 20.65 0.63
CA ILE A 45 24.52 19.54 1.47
C ILE A 45 25.28 18.22 1.26
N VAL A 46 25.84 17.98 0.07
CA VAL A 46 26.66 16.79 -0.21
C VAL A 46 27.85 16.65 0.76
N CYS A 47 28.43 17.78 1.19
CA CYS A 47 29.55 17.80 2.14
C CYS A 47 29.12 18.19 3.55
N HIS A 48 28.15 19.09 3.67
CA HIS A 48 27.67 19.66 4.93
C HIS A 48 26.25 19.21 5.27
N GLY A 49 25.93 17.94 5.02
CA GLY A 49 24.64 17.34 5.34
C GLY A 49 24.78 15.86 5.74
N GLY A 50 23.67 15.30 6.24
CA GLY A 50 23.58 13.89 6.63
C GLY A 50 24.70 13.42 7.56
N VAL A 51 25.38 12.34 7.17
CA VAL A 51 26.44 11.69 7.97
C VAL A 51 27.80 12.40 7.84
N LYS A 52 28.06 13.07 6.71
CA LYS A 52 29.41 13.56 6.39
C LYS A 52 29.83 14.75 7.26
N LYS A 53 28.91 15.70 7.48
CA LYS A 53 29.08 16.90 8.34
C LYS A 53 30.51 17.43 8.33
N ALA A 54 31.04 17.73 7.14
CA ALA A 54 32.44 18.09 6.96
C ALA A 54 32.80 19.28 7.86
N ALA A 55 33.95 19.18 8.54
CA ALA A 55 34.39 20.14 9.56
C ALA A 55 33.39 20.34 10.73
N ASN A 56 32.63 19.30 11.10
CA ASN A 56 31.59 19.34 12.13
C ASN A 56 30.52 20.43 11.88
N PHE A 57 30.27 20.73 10.62
CA PHE A 57 29.28 21.71 10.17
C PHE A 57 28.23 21.04 9.28
N SER A 58 26.97 21.34 9.55
CA SER A 58 25.79 20.77 8.90
C SER A 58 24.76 21.85 8.63
N LEU A 59 24.29 21.95 7.38
CA LEU A 59 23.25 22.89 6.94
C LEU A 59 21.85 22.26 6.95
N LEU A 60 21.76 20.99 7.34
CA LEU A 60 20.51 20.22 7.28
C LEU A 60 19.53 20.63 8.39
N PHE A 61 20.01 20.78 9.62
CA PHE A 61 19.20 21.18 10.77
C PHE A 61 19.63 22.56 11.24
N LYS A 62 18.65 23.47 11.46
CA LYS A 62 18.91 24.84 11.92
C LYS A 62 19.83 24.89 13.13
N GLN A 63 19.60 24.03 14.13
CA GLN A 63 20.42 24.05 15.35
C GLN A 63 21.88 23.67 15.08
N GLU A 64 22.14 22.80 14.11
CA GLU A 64 23.49 22.40 13.72
C GLU A 64 24.17 23.47 12.85
N ALA A 65 23.40 24.13 11.98
CA ALA A 65 23.91 25.18 11.10
C ALA A 65 24.33 26.44 11.88
N LEU A 66 23.68 26.67 13.02
CA LEU A 66 23.98 27.78 13.94
C LEU A 66 24.95 27.37 15.06
N ALA A 67 25.43 26.13 15.08
CA ALA A 67 26.43 25.68 16.06
C ALA A 67 27.86 26.03 15.61
N PRO A 68 28.82 26.14 16.54
CA PRO A 68 30.23 26.30 16.19
C PRO A 68 30.74 25.12 15.36
N ALA A 69 31.42 25.41 14.25
CA ALA A 69 32.12 24.40 13.44
C ALA A 69 33.40 23.92 14.15
N LYS A 70 34.10 22.93 13.57
CA LYS A 70 35.39 22.43 14.08
C LYS A 70 36.45 23.53 14.26
N SER A 71 36.34 24.62 13.51
CA SER A 71 37.21 25.80 13.65
C SER A 71 36.93 26.65 14.90
N GLY A 72 35.86 26.36 15.66
CA GLY A 72 35.38 27.17 16.78
C GLY A 72 34.56 28.39 16.36
N LYS A 73 34.44 28.68 15.06
CA LYS A 73 33.66 29.80 14.52
C LYS A 73 32.23 29.38 14.17
N PHE A 74 31.31 30.34 14.21
CA PHE A 74 29.96 30.19 13.70
C PHE A 74 29.96 30.33 12.17
N ALA A 75 29.42 29.33 11.48
CA ALA A 75 29.30 29.39 10.03
C ALA A 75 28.25 30.42 9.59
N ILE A 76 27.13 30.48 10.31
CA ILE A 76 26.04 31.43 10.10
C ILE A 76 25.77 32.16 11.41
N ILE A 77 25.78 33.49 11.36
CA ILE A 77 25.39 34.40 12.43
C ILE A 77 24.12 35.13 11.95
N PRO A 78 22.92 34.78 12.47
CA PRO A 78 21.68 35.42 12.08
C PRO A 78 21.75 36.94 12.25
N GLY A 79 21.49 37.67 11.17
CA GLY A 79 21.54 39.14 11.12
C GLY A 79 22.92 39.72 10.80
N ASP A 80 23.95 38.90 10.58
CA ASP A 80 25.32 39.36 10.29
C ASP A 80 26.01 38.44 9.25
N ALA A 81 25.78 38.73 7.97
CA ALA A 81 26.42 38.00 6.87
C ALA A 81 27.94 38.23 6.81
N ASP A 82 28.44 39.41 7.20
CA ASP A 82 29.87 39.73 7.17
C ASP A 82 30.64 39.02 8.28
N GLY A 83 30.03 38.82 9.45
CA GLY A 83 30.57 38.00 10.53
C GLY A 83 30.46 36.49 10.29
N SER A 84 29.63 36.05 9.34
CA SER A 84 29.38 34.64 9.04
C SER A 84 30.53 34.00 8.25
N GLU A 85 31.21 33.02 8.84
CA GLU A 85 32.36 32.33 8.22
C GLU A 85 31.97 31.62 6.91
N MET A 86 30.69 31.24 6.73
CA MET A 86 30.18 30.69 5.47
C MET A 86 30.34 31.69 4.32
N ILE A 87 29.88 32.94 4.48
CA ILE A 87 29.98 33.97 3.44
C ILE A 87 31.45 34.31 3.17
N ARG A 88 32.27 34.40 4.22
CA ARG A 88 33.71 34.59 4.07
C ARG A 88 34.32 33.51 3.17
N ARG A 89 34.03 32.23 3.41
CA ARG A 89 34.59 31.12 2.61
C ARG A 89 34.05 31.03 1.19
N LEU A 90 32.82 31.49 0.94
CA LEU A 90 32.26 31.56 -0.41
C LEU A 90 32.94 32.65 -1.27
N THR A 91 33.53 33.67 -0.63
CA THR A 91 34.13 34.84 -1.29
C THR A 91 35.67 34.79 -1.39
N LEU A 92 36.31 33.75 -0.85
CA LEU A 92 37.76 33.56 -0.96
C LEU A 92 38.18 33.27 -2.41
N THR A 93 39.38 33.70 -2.78
CA THR A 93 39.97 33.44 -4.09
C THR A 93 40.85 32.19 -4.13
N ASP A 94 41.38 31.77 -2.97
CA ASP A 94 42.22 30.57 -2.84
C ASP A 94 41.37 29.30 -3.02
N PRO A 95 41.61 28.47 -4.06
CA PRO A 95 40.87 27.24 -4.28
C PRO A 95 40.92 26.22 -3.12
N ASP A 96 41.97 26.25 -2.30
CA ASP A 96 42.14 25.31 -1.18
C ASP A 96 41.35 25.72 0.07
N GLU A 97 40.94 26.99 0.16
CA GLU A 97 40.11 27.51 1.25
C GLU A 97 38.67 27.85 0.83
N ARG A 98 38.46 28.15 -0.45
CA ARG A 98 37.18 28.58 -1.02
C ARG A 98 36.18 27.42 -1.04
N MET A 99 34.95 27.71 -0.62
CA MET A 99 33.83 26.78 -0.76
C MET A 99 33.00 27.08 -2.02
N PRO A 100 32.43 26.06 -2.68
CA PRO A 100 32.58 24.64 -2.39
C PRO A 100 33.94 24.11 -2.86
N LEU A 101 34.62 23.35 -2.00
CA LEU A 101 35.98 22.83 -2.23
C LEU A 101 36.00 21.88 -3.43
N ASN A 102 37.00 22.01 -4.32
CA ASN A 102 37.15 21.20 -5.55
C ASN A 102 35.95 21.25 -6.52
N HIS A 103 35.10 22.28 -6.42
CA HIS A 103 33.96 22.52 -7.30
C HIS A 103 33.95 23.97 -7.80
N PRO A 104 33.21 24.29 -8.88
CA PRO A 104 33.05 25.67 -9.35
C PRO A 104 32.57 26.62 -8.26
N ALA A 105 32.99 27.90 -8.35
CA ALA A 105 32.48 28.96 -7.49
C ALA A 105 30.98 29.17 -7.70
N LEU A 106 30.27 29.51 -6.62
CA LEU A 106 28.91 30.02 -6.71
C LEU A 106 28.92 31.32 -7.52
N LYS A 107 27.81 31.58 -8.22
CA LYS A 107 27.64 32.85 -8.93
C LYS A 107 27.53 33.98 -7.91
N PRO A 108 27.98 35.21 -8.23
CA PRO A 108 27.83 36.36 -7.34
C PRO A 108 26.38 36.55 -6.86
N GLU A 109 25.41 36.37 -7.74
CA GLU A 109 23.97 36.45 -7.42
C GLU A 109 23.52 35.42 -6.37
N GLU A 110 24.09 34.21 -6.40
CA GLU A 110 23.79 33.15 -5.44
C GLU A 110 24.40 33.48 -4.07
N ILE A 111 25.60 34.07 -4.04
CA ILE A 111 26.25 34.53 -2.81
C ILE A 111 25.47 35.71 -2.22
N ASP A 112 25.07 36.69 -3.02
CA ASP A 112 24.26 37.83 -2.58
C ASP A 112 22.92 37.39 -2.01
N LEU A 113 22.28 36.37 -2.61
CA LEU A 113 21.05 35.78 -2.09
C LEU A 113 21.26 35.16 -0.70
N LEU A 114 22.36 34.41 -0.50
CA LEU A 114 22.72 33.85 0.81
C LEU A 114 23.04 34.94 1.83
N ARG A 115 23.74 36.01 1.44
CA ARG A 115 24.03 37.17 2.29
C ARG A 115 22.74 37.82 2.77
N LYS A 116 21.84 38.18 1.84
CA LYS A 116 20.54 38.79 2.16
C LYS A 116 19.72 37.93 3.11
N TRP A 117 19.68 36.62 2.88
CA TRP A 117 18.99 35.70 3.78
C TRP A 117 19.57 35.70 5.20
N ILE A 118 20.90 35.69 5.33
CA ILE A 118 21.57 35.75 6.65
C ILE A 118 21.30 37.09 7.33
N ASP A 119 21.44 38.22 6.62
CA ASP A 119 21.18 39.56 7.14
C ASP A 119 19.72 39.76 7.55
N GLN A 120 18.78 39.07 6.90
CA GLN A 120 17.36 39.01 7.26
C GLN A 120 17.08 38.09 8.47
N GLY A 121 18.11 37.59 9.15
CA GLY A 121 17.98 36.76 10.36
C GLY A 121 18.04 35.26 10.11
N ALA A 122 18.43 34.82 8.91
CA ALA A 122 18.55 33.42 8.53
C ALA A 122 17.31 32.59 8.94
N GLU A 123 16.11 33.07 8.61
CA GLU A 123 14.87 32.33 8.88
C GLU A 123 14.88 31.02 8.06
N TRP A 124 14.79 29.87 8.74
CA TRP A 124 14.59 28.58 8.08
C TRP A 124 13.10 28.42 7.74
N GLY A 125 12.82 27.87 6.57
CA GLY A 125 11.49 27.44 6.16
C GLY A 125 11.35 25.93 6.20
N ASP A 126 10.11 25.46 6.42
CA ASP A 126 9.74 24.05 6.31
C ASP A 126 9.36 23.72 4.87
N HIS A 127 9.77 22.56 4.37
CA HIS A 127 9.39 22.11 3.03
C HIS A 127 7.86 22.09 2.88
N TRP A 128 7.34 22.45 1.70
CA TRP A 128 5.90 22.58 1.46
C TRP A 128 5.10 21.34 1.88
N ALA A 129 5.68 20.16 1.68
CA ALA A 129 5.05 18.88 1.99
C ALA A 129 4.87 18.64 3.50
N TYR A 130 5.65 19.30 4.35
CA TYR A 130 5.59 19.18 5.81
C TYR A 130 4.80 20.30 6.48
N GLN A 131 4.30 21.25 5.71
CA GLN A 131 3.40 22.30 6.19
C GLN A 131 1.95 21.84 6.11
N THR A 132 1.16 22.09 7.16
CA THR A 132 -0.28 21.82 7.19
C THR A 132 -0.95 22.43 5.97
N VAL A 133 -1.71 21.61 5.25
CA VAL A 133 -2.37 22.03 4.01
C VAL A 133 -3.46 23.07 4.28
N GLN A 134 -3.45 24.12 3.47
CA GLN A 134 -4.43 25.20 3.44
C GLN A 134 -5.17 25.16 2.11
N LYS A 135 -6.45 25.54 2.09
CA LYS A 135 -7.24 25.61 0.86
C LYS A 135 -6.82 26.87 0.08
N PRO A 136 -6.24 26.74 -1.12
CA PRO A 136 -5.93 27.90 -1.94
C PRO A 136 -7.21 28.46 -2.58
N ASP A 137 -7.15 29.73 -2.97
CA ASP A 137 -8.20 30.34 -3.79
C ASP A 137 -8.21 29.72 -5.19
N VAL A 138 -9.41 29.54 -5.76
CA VAL A 138 -9.56 29.02 -7.11
C VAL A 138 -9.21 30.12 -8.11
N PRO A 139 -8.31 29.89 -9.09
CA PRO A 139 -7.92 30.91 -10.06
C PRO A 139 -9.12 31.45 -10.85
N GLU A 140 -9.13 32.76 -11.08
CA GLU A 140 -10.13 33.41 -11.92
C GLU A 140 -9.79 33.18 -13.40
N ILE A 141 -10.74 32.63 -14.16
CA ILE A 141 -10.61 32.45 -15.62
C ILE A 141 -11.58 33.36 -16.38
N GLY A 142 -11.22 33.73 -17.61
CA GLY A 142 -11.98 34.65 -18.44
C GLY A 142 -12.01 36.12 -17.94
N THR A 143 -12.85 36.91 -18.60
CA THR A 143 -13.08 38.34 -18.26
C THR A 143 -14.14 38.49 -17.17
N PHE A 144 -14.22 39.68 -16.55
CA PHE A 144 -15.30 40.00 -15.60
C PHE A 144 -16.70 39.72 -16.18
N TRP A 145 -16.94 40.12 -17.43
CA TRP A 145 -18.22 39.94 -18.10
C TRP A 145 -18.53 38.46 -18.43
N SER A 146 -17.51 37.67 -18.79
CA SER A 146 -17.72 36.24 -19.04
C SER A 146 -17.95 35.45 -17.76
N ARG A 147 -17.33 35.86 -16.64
CA ARG A 147 -17.62 35.28 -15.31
C ARG A 147 -19.04 35.55 -14.83
N LEU A 148 -19.67 36.63 -15.29
CA LEU A 148 -21.09 36.93 -15.06
C LEU A 148 -22.03 36.24 -16.07
N GLY A 149 -21.50 35.46 -17.03
CA GLY A 149 -22.30 34.84 -18.09
C GLY A 149 -22.86 35.83 -19.13
N ILE A 150 -22.32 37.05 -19.19
CA ILE A 150 -22.78 38.14 -20.08
C ILE A 150 -22.03 38.14 -21.42
N ALA A 151 -20.83 37.56 -21.46
CA ALA A 151 -20.01 37.45 -22.67
C ALA A 151 -19.44 36.04 -22.81
N GLU A 152 -19.35 35.53 -24.04
CA GLU A 152 -18.68 34.25 -24.30
C GLU A 152 -17.17 34.37 -24.11
N ASN A 153 -16.57 33.32 -23.56
CA ASN A 153 -15.13 33.18 -23.46
C ASN A 153 -14.74 31.69 -23.54
N ASP A 154 -13.74 31.37 -24.34
CA ASP A 154 -13.30 30.00 -24.59
C ASP A 154 -12.94 29.26 -23.29
N GLU A 155 -12.35 29.95 -22.31
CA GLU A 155 -11.89 29.35 -21.04
C GLU A 155 -13.08 28.99 -20.14
N THR A 156 -14.01 29.93 -19.96
CA THR A 156 -15.22 29.70 -19.15
C THR A 156 -16.17 28.68 -19.79
N ASN A 157 -16.17 28.59 -21.12
CA ASN A 157 -16.96 27.59 -21.85
C ASN A 157 -16.35 26.18 -21.76
N TRP A 158 -15.02 26.09 -21.71
CA TRP A 158 -14.30 24.83 -21.58
C TRP A 158 -14.37 24.25 -20.17
N ALA A 159 -14.12 25.06 -19.15
CA ALA A 159 -14.07 24.63 -17.75
C ALA A 159 -15.40 23.98 -17.29
N LYS A 160 -15.29 22.87 -16.56
CA LYS A 160 -16.43 22.14 -15.96
C LYS A 160 -16.42 22.19 -14.44
N ASN A 161 -15.25 22.27 -13.82
CA ASN A 161 -15.08 22.44 -12.38
C ASN A 161 -13.77 23.16 -12.04
N GLU A 162 -13.48 23.31 -10.75
CA GLU A 162 -12.36 24.11 -10.24
C GLU A 162 -10.99 23.55 -10.67
N ILE A 163 -10.88 22.25 -10.97
CA ILE A 163 -9.63 21.64 -11.48
C ILE A 163 -9.20 22.34 -12.76
N ASP A 164 -10.17 22.60 -13.65
CA ASP A 164 -9.92 23.19 -14.95
C ASP A 164 -9.39 24.62 -14.86
N HIS A 165 -9.73 25.34 -13.79
CA HIS A 165 -9.22 26.69 -13.53
C HIS A 165 -7.72 26.67 -13.23
N PHE A 166 -7.28 25.76 -12.35
CA PHE A 166 -5.85 25.59 -12.03
C PHE A 166 -5.04 25.15 -13.26
N VAL A 167 -5.61 24.30 -14.12
CA VAL A 167 -4.94 23.85 -15.35
C VAL A 167 -4.80 24.99 -16.37
N ILE A 168 -5.87 25.77 -16.59
CA ILE A 168 -5.81 26.94 -17.48
C ILE A 168 -4.78 27.96 -16.97
N ASP A 169 -4.79 28.25 -15.67
CA ASP A 169 -3.85 29.19 -15.07
C ASP A 169 -2.40 28.72 -15.23
N LYS A 170 -2.12 27.44 -14.98
CA LYS A 170 -0.77 26.89 -15.18
C LYS A 170 -0.32 26.92 -16.64
N LEU A 171 -1.21 26.60 -17.59
CA LEU A 171 -0.93 26.71 -19.02
C LEU A 171 -0.58 28.15 -19.42
N LYS A 172 -1.24 29.15 -18.83
CA LYS A 172 -0.94 30.58 -19.04
C LYS A 172 0.43 30.97 -18.54
N GLN A 173 0.80 30.51 -17.35
CA GLN A 173 2.06 30.86 -16.70
C GLN A 173 3.28 30.22 -17.39
N GLU A 174 3.17 28.96 -17.80
CA GLU A 174 4.32 28.18 -18.29
C GLU A 174 4.49 28.19 -19.82
N SER A 175 3.43 28.50 -20.58
CA SER A 175 3.55 28.56 -22.04
C SER A 175 4.15 29.90 -22.48
N PRO A 176 5.09 29.92 -23.44
CA PRO A 176 5.58 31.17 -24.01
C PRO A 176 4.44 31.97 -24.66
N ALA A 177 4.41 33.29 -24.45
CA ALA A 177 3.39 34.17 -25.03
C ALA A 177 3.31 34.09 -26.58
N SER A 178 4.43 33.76 -27.25
CA SER A 178 4.49 33.57 -28.71
C SER A 178 3.93 32.23 -29.20
N ALA A 179 3.66 31.28 -28.29
CA ALA A 179 3.23 29.92 -28.61
C ALA A 179 2.36 29.33 -27.48
N GLN A 180 1.32 30.07 -27.11
CA GLN A 180 0.40 29.72 -26.02
C GLN A 180 -0.24 28.34 -26.25
N MET A 181 0.02 27.40 -25.34
CA MET A 181 -0.63 26.10 -25.36
C MET A 181 -2.08 26.24 -24.88
N LYS A 182 -3.02 25.64 -25.62
CA LYS A 182 -4.44 25.61 -25.29
C LYS A 182 -4.87 24.18 -24.96
N PRO A 183 -5.88 23.99 -24.10
CA PRO A 183 -6.49 22.69 -23.89
C PRO A 183 -7.03 22.10 -25.21
N SER A 184 -6.93 20.80 -25.33
CA SER A 184 -7.51 20.04 -26.42
C SER A 184 -9.05 20.00 -26.30
N PRO A 185 -9.77 19.87 -27.43
CA PRO A 185 -11.22 19.67 -27.38
C PRO A 185 -11.56 18.35 -26.66
N GLU A 186 -12.82 18.24 -26.25
CA GLU A 186 -13.35 17.03 -25.64
C GLU A 186 -13.23 15.83 -26.60
N ALA A 187 -12.88 14.66 -26.06
CA ALA A 187 -12.82 13.41 -26.82
C ALA A 187 -14.22 13.00 -27.32
N ASP A 188 -14.28 12.20 -28.37
CA ASP A 188 -15.56 11.66 -28.81
C ASP A 188 -16.17 10.73 -27.75
N ARG A 189 -17.50 10.55 -27.82
CA ARG A 189 -18.26 9.82 -26.81
C ARG A 189 -17.81 8.37 -26.65
N ALA A 190 -17.34 7.69 -27.71
CA ALA A 190 -16.90 6.30 -27.64
C ALA A 190 -15.58 6.18 -26.88
N THR A 191 -14.61 7.05 -27.19
CA THR A 191 -13.35 7.12 -26.43
C THR A 191 -13.60 7.54 -24.97
N LEU A 192 -14.49 8.50 -24.71
CA LEU A 192 -14.81 8.92 -23.33
C LEU A 192 -15.39 7.80 -22.47
N ILE A 193 -16.40 7.08 -22.97
CA ILE A 193 -17.02 5.99 -22.20
C ILE A 193 -16.05 4.82 -22.00
N ARG A 194 -15.21 4.52 -23.00
CA ARG A 194 -14.17 3.49 -22.89
C ARG A 194 -13.16 3.85 -21.81
N ARG A 195 -12.58 5.06 -21.88
CA ARG A 195 -11.59 5.56 -20.93
C ARG A 195 -12.11 5.51 -19.49
N VAL A 196 -13.27 6.11 -19.23
CA VAL A 196 -13.84 6.18 -17.88
C VAL A 196 -14.27 4.81 -17.34
N SER A 197 -14.71 3.89 -18.20
CA SER A 197 -15.06 2.52 -17.76
C SER A 197 -13.83 1.73 -17.35
N LEU A 198 -12.76 1.79 -18.14
CA LEU A 198 -11.49 1.12 -17.83
C LEU A 198 -10.83 1.74 -16.59
N ASP A 199 -10.84 3.07 -16.47
CA ASP A 199 -10.25 3.75 -15.32
C ASP A 199 -11.01 3.46 -14.02
N LEU A 200 -12.35 3.49 -14.03
CA LEU A 200 -13.15 3.31 -12.81
C LEU A 200 -13.45 1.84 -12.44
N THR A 201 -13.51 0.93 -13.41
CA THR A 201 -13.91 -0.47 -13.17
C THR A 201 -12.89 -1.51 -13.66
N GLY A 202 -11.86 -1.08 -14.40
CA GLY A 202 -10.88 -1.99 -15.00
C GLY A 202 -11.43 -2.82 -16.16
N LEU A 203 -12.66 -2.57 -16.59
CA LEU A 203 -13.36 -3.30 -17.63
C LEU A 203 -13.83 -2.36 -18.74
N PRO A 204 -13.84 -2.81 -20.02
CA PRO A 204 -14.46 -2.07 -21.09
C PRO A 204 -15.99 -1.99 -20.88
N PRO A 205 -16.67 -0.94 -21.36
CA PRO A 205 -18.13 -0.89 -21.31
C PRO A 205 -18.74 -1.90 -22.28
N THR A 206 -19.99 -2.29 -22.04
CA THR A 206 -20.72 -3.16 -22.96
C THR A 206 -21.27 -2.38 -24.16
N GLU A 207 -21.58 -3.06 -25.26
CA GLU A 207 -22.25 -2.44 -26.42
C GLU A 207 -23.58 -1.75 -26.02
N LYS A 208 -24.30 -2.33 -25.05
CA LYS A 208 -25.53 -1.76 -24.49
C LYS A 208 -25.26 -0.44 -23.75
N ASP A 209 -24.18 -0.38 -22.97
CA ASP A 209 -23.80 0.85 -22.26
C ASP A 209 -23.46 1.97 -23.23
N VAL A 210 -22.73 1.64 -24.31
CA VAL A 210 -22.39 2.59 -25.36
C VAL A 210 -23.64 3.06 -26.08
N ALA A 211 -24.53 2.15 -26.51
CA ALA A 211 -25.77 2.51 -27.17
C ALA A 211 -26.64 3.44 -26.30
N ALA A 212 -26.78 3.13 -25.01
CA ALA A 212 -27.51 3.95 -24.05
C ALA A 212 -26.86 5.34 -23.88
N PHE A 213 -25.53 5.41 -23.75
CA PHE A 213 -24.84 6.67 -23.67
C PHE A 213 -24.99 7.48 -24.96
N MET A 214 -24.82 6.89 -26.14
CA MET A 214 -24.95 7.60 -27.42
C MET A 214 -26.37 8.15 -27.66
N ALA A 215 -27.39 7.46 -27.16
CA ALA A 215 -28.79 7.86 -27.24
C ALA A 215 -29.15 8.99 -26.25
N ASP A 216 -28.52 9.05 -25.07
CA ASP A 216 -28.81 10.08 -24.07
C ASP A 216 -28.26 11.47 -24.48
N LYS A 217 -29.18 12.38 -24.81
CA LYS A 217 -28.89 13.77 -25.20
C LYS A 217 -28.98 14.78 -24.05
N SER A 218 -29.25 14.33 -22.82
CA SER A 218 -29.28 15.23 -21.66
C SER A 218 -27.90 15.81 -21.35
N SER A 219 -27.88 17.01 -20.75
CA SER A 219 -26.64 17.69 -20.36
C SER A 219 -25.83 16.92 -19.32
N ASN A 220 -26.48 16.04 -18.53
CA ASN A 220 -25.84 15.19 -17.53
C ASN A 220 -25.64 13.72 -17.97
N ALA A 221 -25.69 13.43 -19.28
CA ALA A 221 -25.53 12.07 -19.81
C ALA A 221 -24.19 11.40 -19.37
N TYR A 222 -23.09 12.16 -19.37
CA TYR A 222 -21.78 11.65 -18.93
C TYR A 222 -21.76 11.38 -17.41
N GLU A 223 -22.36 12.26 -16.62
CA GLU A 223 -22.45 12.09 -15.17
C GLU A 223 -23.21 10.81 -14.79
N LYS A 224 -24.32 10.51 -15.47
CA LYS A 224 -25.07 9.26 -15.26
C LYS A 224 -24.22 8.01 -15.52
N VAL A 225 -23.33 8.07 -16.52
CA VAL A 225 -22.38 6.99 -16.80
C VAL A 225 -21.39 6.85 -15.64
N VAL A 226 -20.79 7.94 -15.20
CA VAL A 226 -19.85 7.95 -14.05
C VAL A 226 -20.52 7.40 -12.79
N ASP A 227 -21.72 7.88 -12.45
CA ASP A 227 -22.47 7.43 -11.28
C ASP A 227 -22.80 5.94 -11.32
N ARG A 228 -23.13 5.42 -12.51
CA ARG A 228 -23.37 3.98 -12.70
C ARG A 228 -22.09 3.17 -12.51
N LEU A 229 -20.96 3.63 -13.05
CA LEU A 229 -19.67 2.94 -12.94
C LEU A 229 -19.16 2.92 -11.49
N LEU A 230 -19.29 4.03 -10.75
CA LEU A 230 -18.92 4.11 -9.33
C LEU A 230 -19.80 3.23 -8.42
N LYS A 231 -21.01 2.88 -8.86
CA LYS A 231 -21.92 1.92 -8.19
C LYS A 231 -21.67 0.46 -8.58
N SER A 232 -20.90 0.21 -9.64
CA SER A 232 -20.60 -1.14 -10.10
C SER A 232 -19.74 -1.89 -9.09
N PRO A 233 -20.02 -3.18 -8.79
CA PRO A 233 -19.13 -3.98 -7.95
C PRO A 233 -17.69 -4.11 -8.49
N ALA A 234 -17.52 -3.99 -9.82
CA ALA A 234 -16.23 -4.01 -10.48
C ALA A 234 -15.34 -2.81 -10.12
N TYR A 235 -15.92 -1.72 -9.57
CA TYR A 235 -15.19 -0.59 -8.99
C TYR A 235 -14.26 -1.07 -7.88
N GLY A 236 -14.78 -1.81 -6.89
CA GLY A 236 -14.00 -2.25 -5.73
C GLY A 236 -12.83 -3.15 -6.13
N GLU A 237 -13.02 -4.01 -7.12
CA GLU A 237 -11.96 -4.86 -7.67
C GLU A 237 -10.86 -4.04 -8.38
N ARG A 238 -11.22 -3.02 -9.17
CA ARG A 238 -10.26 -2.14 -9.86
C ARG A 238 -9.33 -1.41 -8.89
N TRP A 239 -9.90 -0.83 -7.83
CA TRP A 239 -9.14 -0.05 -6.86
C TRP A 239 -8.40 -0.94 -5.86
N THR A 240 -8.92 -2.14 -5.59
CA THR A 240 -8.19 -3.17 -4.85
C THR A 240 -6.91 -3.56 -5.57
N GLY A 241 -6.91 -3.72 -6.90
CA GLY A 241 -5.70 -4.08 -7.67
C GLY A 241 -4.51 -3.15 -7.42
N MET A 242 -4.75 -1.83 -7.42
CA MET A 242 -3.74 -0.83 -7.04
C MET A 242 -3.31 -1.01 -5.58
N TRP A 243 -4.26 -1.17 -4.66
CA TRP A 243 -3.97 -1.24 -3.24
C TRP A 243 -3.19 -2.50 -2.83
N LEU A 244 -3.39 -3.62 -3.52
CA LEU A 244 -2.63 -4.84 -3.28
C LEU A 244 -1.13 -4.63 -3.53
N ASP A 245 -0.73 -3.71 -4.42
CA ASP A 245 0.69 -3.41 -4.71
C ASP A 245 1.34 -2.76 -3.50
N LEU A 246 0.61 -1.77 -2.95
CA LEU A 246 0.98 -1.04 -1.75
C LEU A 246 1.03 -1.98 -0.53
N ALA A 247 0.05 -2.87 -0.44
CA ALA A 247 -0.05 -3.82 0.66
C ALA A 247 0.96 -4.97 0.58
N ARG A 248 1.66 -5.18 -0.55
CA ARG A 248 2.49 -6.39 -0.81
C ARG A 248 1.69 -7.69 -0.73
N TYR A 249 0.45 -7.67 -1.20
CA TYR A 249 -0.39 -8.86 -1.13
C TYR A 249 0.18 -10.02 -1.96
N ALA A 250 0.29 -11.18 -1.35
CA ALA A 250 0.57 -12.44 -2.02
C ALA A 250 -0.07 -13.61 -1.26
N ASP A 251 -0.36 -14.70 -1.97
CA ASP A 251 -0.91 -15.94 -1.41
C ASP A 251 0.18 -16.84 -0.78
N THR A 252 1.41 -16.33 -0.69
CA THR A 252 2.60 -17.02 -0.19
C THR A 252 3.43 -16.13 0.74
N LYS A 253 4.29 -16.74 1.56
CA LYS A 253 5.01 -16.11 2.67
C LYS A 253 6.31 -15.38 2.29
N GLY A 254 6.94 -15.71 1.18
CA GLY A 254 8.22 -15.15 0.70
C GLY A 254 9.44 -16.00 1.06
N TYR A 255 10.63 -15.43 0.83
CA TYR A 255 11.95 -16.08 1.01
C TYR A 255 12.16 -17.32 0.12
N GLU A 256 13.15 -18.17 0.41
CA GLU A 256 13.58 -19.26 -0.49
C GLU A 256 12.52 -20.36 -0.60
N ARG A 257 11.87 -20.72 0.51
CA ARG A 257 10.84 -21.76 0.56
C ARG A 257 9.49 -21.30 0.00
N ASP A 258 9.12 -20.04 0.26
CA ASP A 258 7.90 -19.37 -0.20
C ASP A 258 6.59 -20.21 -0.10
N PRO A 259 6.27 -20.79 1.08
CA PRO A 259 5.09 -21.63 1.23
C PRO A 259 3.79 -20.83 1.17
N GLY A 260 2.68 -21.51 0.89
CA GLY A 260 1.33 -20.93 0.83
C GLY A 260 0.82 -20.39 2.18
N ARG A 261 -0.06 -19.39 2.13
CA ARG A 261 -0.79 -18.83 3.28
C ARG A 261 -2.22 -18.46 2.93
N LYS A 262 -3.08 -18.31 3.94
CA LYS A 262 -4.51 -18.02 3.75
C LYS A 262 -4.84 -16.56 4.10
N ILE A 263 -4.63 -15.65 3.16
CA ILE A 263 -4.82 -14.20 3.38
C ILE A 263 -5.85 -13.54 2.45
N TRP A 264 -6.48 -14.29 1.55
CA TRP A 264 -7.45 -13.78 0.57
C TRP A 264 -8.63 -12.99 1.18
N ARG A 265 -8.97 -13.22 2.45
CA ARG A 265 -9.99 -12.44 3.18
C ARG A 265 -9.64 -10.96 3.28
N TYR A 266 -8.35 -10.62 3.35
CA TYR A 266 -7.89 -9.22 3.32
C TYR A 266 -8.15 -8.58 1.94
N ARG A 267 -7.90 -9.29 0.84
CA ARG A 267 -8.27 -8.81 -0.51
C ARG A 267 -9.77 -8.60 -0.63
N ASP A 268 -10.56 -9.54 -0.13
CA ASP A 268 -12.03 -9.42 -0.16
C ASP A 268 -12.53 -8.26 0.71
N TRP A 269 -11.90 -8.01 1.86
CA TRP A 269 -12.16 -6.82 2.68
C TRP A 269 -11.86 -5.53 1.93
N LEU A 270 -10.74 -5.44 1.19
CA LEU A 270 -10.42 -4.29 0.35
C LEU A 270 -11.50 -4.03 -0.70
N ILE A 271 -11.95 -5.07 -1.40
CA ILE A 271 -13.00 -4.96 -2.42
C ILE A 271 -14.27 -4.38 -1.82
N LYS A 272 -14.69 -4.88 -0.65
CA LYS A 272 -15.86 -4.37 0.08
C LYS A 272 -15.65 -2.93 0.53
N ALA A 273 -14.52 -2.61 1.16
CA ALA A 273 -14.22 -1.28 1.66
C ALA A 273 -14.29 -0.21 0.54
N PHE A 274 -13.75 -0.51 -0.65
CA PHE A 274 -13.90 0.38 -1.80
C PHE A 274 -15.35 0.44 -2.30
N ASN A 275 -16.03 -0.71 -2.46
CA ASN A 275 -17.41 -0.73 -2.94
C ASN A 275 -18.38 0.00 -2.03
N ASP A 276 -18.18 -0.07 -0.72
CA ASP A 276 -18.96 0.64 0.31
C ASP A 276 -18.57 2.12 0.44
N ASP A 277 -17.55 2.56 -0.31
CA ASP A 277 -16.96 3.91 -0.22
C ASP A 277 -16.57 4.27 1.21
N LYS A 278 -15.94 3.31 1.91
CA LYS A 278 -15.44 3.50 3.27
C LYS A 278 -14.56 4.76 3.29
N PRO A 279 -14.85 5.74 4.17
CA PRO A 279 -14.03 6.93 4.31
C PRO A 279 -12.55 6.56 4.45
N PHE A 280 -11.69 7.20 3.66
CA PHE A 280 -10.28 6.82 3.56
C PHE A 280 -9.52 6.96 4.89
N ASP A 281 -9.94 7.89 5.77
CA ASP A 281 -9.43 8.01 7.13
C ASP A 281 -9.73 6.76 7.98
N GLN A 282 -10.97 6.27 7.94
CA GLN A 282 -11.36 5.01 8.60
C GLN A 282 -10.67 3.81 7.97
N PHE A 283 -10.58 3.78 6.64
CA PHE A 283 -9.87 2.74 5.89
C PHE A 283 -8.39 2.65 6.28
N ALA A 284 -7.72 3.78 6.51
CA ALA A 284 -6.35 3.82 7.02
C ALA A 284 -6.29 3.37 8.49
N VAL A 285 -7.19 3.87 9.35
CA VAL A 285 -7.24 3.49 10.77
C VAL A 285 -7.45 1.99 10.97
N GLU A 286 -8.38 1.38 10.24
CA GLU A 286 -8.66 -0.06 10.33
C GLU A 286 -7.45 -0.90 9.90
N GLN A 287 -6.72 -0.50 8.86
CA GLN A 287 -5.52 -1.22 8.42
C GLN A 287 -4.34 -1.10 9.37
N LEU A 288 -4.13 0.08 9.96
CA LEU A 288 -3.01 0.34 10.87
C LEU A 288 -3.26 -0.18 12.29
N ALA A 289 -4.52 -0.19 12.74
CA ALA A 289 -4.87 -0.42 14.14
C ALA A 289 -6.29 -0.97 14.37
N GLY A 290 -6.89 -1.66 13.39
CA GLY A 290 -8.24 -2.21 13.51
C GLY A 290 -8.42 -3.17 14.69
N ASP A 291 -7.36 -3.88 15.10
CA ASP A 291 -7.34 -4.75 16.27
C ASP A 291 -7.35 -4.02 17.61
N LEU A 292 -6.96 -2.74 17.62
CA LEU A 292 -6.96 -1.88 18.80
C LEU A 292 -8.22 -1.03 18.94
N LEU A 293 -9.16 -1.13 18.00
CA LEU A 293 -10.46 -0.47 18.10
C LEU A 293 -11.26 -1.03 19.28
N PRO A 294 -12.12 -0.22 19.92
CA PRO A 294 -13.03 -0.73 20.94
C PRO A 294 -13.94 -1.80 20.33
N THR A 295 -13.90 -3.02 20.87
CA THR A 295 -14.72 -4.16 20.41
C THR A 295 -14.64 -4.37 18.89
N PRO A 296 -13.47 -4.75 18.36
CA PRO A 296 -13.23 -4.76 16.92
C PRO A 296 -14.10 -5.82 16.23
N THR A 297 -14.62 -5.49 15.06
CA THR A 297 -15.34 -6.46 14.20
C THR A 297 -14.35 -7.39 13.50
N ASP A 298 -14.84 -8.52 12.97
CA ASP A 298 -14.03 -9.42 12.14
C ASP A 298 -13.39 -8.67 10.95
N ASP A 299 -14.14 -7.78 10.30
CA ASP A 299 -13.63 -6.98 9.18
C ASP A 299 -12.49 -6.03 9.62
N GLN A 300 -12.60 -5.42 10.80
CA GLN A 300 -11.55 -4.55 11.35
C GLN A 300 -10.30 -5.34 11.74
N LEU A 301 -10.46 -6.56 12.23
CA LEU A 301 -9.33 -7.46 12.47
C LEU A 301 -8.67 -7.88 11.15
N ILE A 302 -9.46 -8.25 10.14
CA ILE A 302 -8.98 -8.64 8.80
C ILE A 302 -8.26 -7.48 8.12
N ALA A 303 -8.71 -6.23 8.29
CA ALA A 303 -8.09 -5.04 7.72
C ALA A 303 -6.60 -4.91 8.10
N THR A 304 -6.24 -5.33 9.31
CA THR A 304 -4.83 -5.35 9.77
C THR A 304 -3.91 -6.28 8.98
N GLY A 305 -4.49 -7.11 8.10
CA GLY A 305 -3.79 -7.88 7.08
C GLY A 305 -2.80 -7.04 6.26
N PHE A 306 -3.01 -5.73 6.12
CA PHE A 306 -2.05 -4.79 5.52
C PHE A 306 -0.62 -4.97 6.06
N HIS A 307 -0.47 -5.09 7.39
CA HIS A 307 0.82 -5.30 8.07
C HIS A 307 1.19 -6.77 8.30
N ARG A 308 0.30 -7.70 7.95
CA ARG A 308 0.59 -9.15 7.88
C ARG A 308 1.01 -9.62 6.50
N ASN A 309 1.05 -8.72 5.50
CA ASN A 309 1.58 -9.02 4.18
C ASN A 309 3.11 -9.00 4.11
N THR A 310 3.79 -8.53 5.16
CA THR A 310 5.24 -8.64 5.31
C THR A 310 5.69 -10.10 5.22
N MET A 311 6.83 -10.35 4.58
CA MET A 311 7.35 -11.71 4.42
C MET A 311 7.74 -12.32 5.77
N THR A 312 7.57 -13.63 5.88
CA THR A 312 7.87 -14.44 7.07
C THR A 312 8.73 -15.61 6.63
N ASN A 313 9.94 -15.74 7.17
CA ASN A 313 10.84 -16.85 6.95
C ASN A 313 10.67 -17.96 8.01
N ASP A 314 10.00 -19.04 7.61
CA ASP A 314 9.90 -20.25 8.41
C ASP A 314 10.89 -21.35 7.96
N GLU A 315 12.09 -21.01 7.49
CA GLU A 315 13.11 -22.00 7.14
C GLU A 315 13.90 -22.49 8.36
N GLY A 316 14.40 -23.72 8.30
CA GLY A 316 15.23 -24.29 9.36
C GLY A 316 16.57 -23.56 9.48
N GLY A 317 16.92 -23.12 10.69
CA GLY A 317 18.19 -22.42 10.98
C GLY A 317 18.08 -20.89 11.02
N THR A 318 16.88 -20.34 10.82
CA THR A 318 16.57 -18.92 10.97
C THR A 318 16.45 -18.51 12.44
N GLN A 319 16.60 -17.21 12.72
CA GLN A 319 16.40 -16.62 14.04
C GLN A 319 15.13 -15.76 14.06
N ASP A 320 14.13 -16.16 14.88
CA ASP A 320 12.84 -15.45 14.97
C ASP A 320 12.99 -13.94 15.23
N GLU A 321 13.86 -13.55 16.17
CA GLU A 321 14.05 -12.14 16.53
C GLU A 321 14.64 -11.29 15.38
N GLU A 322 15.44 -11.89 14.49
CA GLU A 322 15.97 -11.22 13.30
C GLU A 322 14.83 -10.90 12.32
N PHE A 323 14.04 -11.90 11.96
CA PHE A 323 12.96 -11.73 10.99
C PHE A 323 11.77 -10.94 11.55
N ARG A 324 11.48 -11.05 12.84
CA ARG A 324 10.54 -10.15 13.52
C ARG A 324 11.01 -8.70 13.44
N THR A 325 12.30 -8.44 13.66
CA THR A 325 12.86 -7.09 13.54
C THR A 325 12.77 -6.58 12.11
N ALA A 326 13.12 -7.40 11.12
CA ALA A 326 12.94 -7.08 9.71
C ALA A 326 11.47 -6.76 9.38
N ALA A 327 10.53 -7.52 9.93
CA ALA A 327 9.11 -7.29 9.72
C ALA A 327 8.63 -5.96 10.32
N VAL A 328 9.07 -5.62 11.53
CA VAL A 328 8.74 -4.33 12.15
C VAL A 328 9.33 -3.15 11.35
N ILE A 329 10.56 -3.28 10.86
CA ILE A 329 11.19 -2.27 9.98
C ILE A 329 10.38 -2.08 8.69
N ASP A 330 10.01 -3.18 8.03
CA ASP A 330 9.19 -3.15 6.81
C ASP A 330 7.83 -2.45 7.04
N ARG A 331 7.19 -2.69 8.19
CA ARG A 331 5.92 -2.02 8.56
C ARG A 331 6.09 -0.52 8.69
N VAL A 332 7.12 -0.08 9.41
CA VAL A 332 7.43 1.36 9.55
C VAL A 332 7.61 2.00 8.18
N ASN A 333 8.47 1.42 7.34
CA ASN A 333 8.76 1.96 6.02
C ASN A 333 7.50 1.99 5.15
N THR A 334 6.75 0.90 5.12
CA THR A 334 5.57 0.82 4.26
C THR A 334 4.43 1.72 4.73
N THR A 335 4.25 1.92 6.04
CA THR A 335 3.30 2.93 6.54
C THR A 335 3.67 4.31 6.01
N TRP A 336 4.96 4.66 6.02
CA TRP A 336 5.43 5.95 5.51
C TRP A 336 5.32 6.06 4.00
N ASP A 337 5.76 5.05 3.27
CA ASP A 337 5.70 5.03 1.82
C ASP A 337 4.25 5.15 1.32
N VAL A 338 3.33 4.35 1.89
CA VAL A 338 1.94 4.28 1.43
C VAL A 338 1.14 5.51 1.82
N PHE A 339 1.20 5.93 3.08
CA PHE A 339 0.34 6.99 3.60
C PHE A 339 1.01 8.36 3.68
N GLN A 340 2.34 8.43 3.82
CA GLN A 340 3.06 9.70 3.94
C GLN A 340 3.89 10.05 2.70
N GLY A 341 4.10 9.11 1.77
CA GLY A 341 4.80 9.33 0.51
C GLY A 341 6.14 10.03 0.71
N THR A 342 6.93 9.61 1.69
CA THR A 342 8.23 10.20 2.04
C THR A 342 9.17 9.08 2.46
N THR A 343 10.41 9.10 1.97
CA THR A 343 11.39 8.05 2.24
C THR A 343 11.87 8.10 3.70
N PHE A 344 11.26 7.28 4.57
CA PHE A 344 11.63 7.21 5.99
C PHE A 344 12.70 6.13 6.27
N ALA A 345 12.90 5.20 5.33
CA ALA A 345 13.77 4.05 5.50
C ALA A 345 15.25 4.39 5.73
N CYS A 346 15.77 5.47 5.12
CA CYS A 346 17.16 5.89 5.32
C CYS A 346 17.47 6.22 6.79
N ILE A 347 16.45 6.53 7.60
CA ILE A 347 16.63 6.98 8.98
C ILE A 347 16.99 5.83 9.93
N GLN A 348 16.79 4.59 9.47
CA GLN A 348 17.18 3.36 10.17
C GLN A 348 18.64 3.37 10.62
N CYS A 349 19.55 3.94 9.81
CA CYS A 349 20.98 3.89 10.09
C CYS A 349 21.57 5.22 10.51
N HIS A 350 20.97 6.35 10.11
CA HIS A 350 21.44 7.70 10.43
C HIS A 350 20.30 8.72 10.39
N SER A 351 20.55 10.00 10.69
CA SER A 351 19.52 11.04 10.46
C SER A 351 19.34 11.26 8.96
N HIS A 352 18.12 11.56 8.50
CA HIS A 352 17.83 11.68 7.08
C HIS A 352 18.77 12.68 6.39
N PRO A 353 19.29 12.43 5.17
CA PRO A 353 20.31 13.29 4.58
C PRO A 353 19.81 14.66 4.08
N TYR A 354 18.51 14.81 3.80
CA TYR A 354 17.92 16.00 3.14
C TYR A 354 16.69 16.59 3.86
N ASP A 355 15.82 15.74 4.37
CA ASP A 355 14.65 16.10 5.19
C ASP A 355 14.94 16.14 6.71
N PRO A 356 14.13 16.88 7.49
CA PRO A 356 14.42 17.21 8.88
C PRO A 356 14.00 16.10 9.85
N PHE A 357 14.46 14.87 9.60
CA PHE A 357 14.16 13.71 10.46
C PHE A 357 15.43 13.19 11.15
N LEU A 358 15.38 13.09 12.46
CA LEU A 358 16.48 12.61 13.29
C LEU A 358 16.44 11.08 13.42
N HIS A 359 17.63 10.49 13.59
CA HIS A 359 17.80 9.04 13.71
C HIS A 359 16.94 8.41 14.82
N ASP A 360 16.87 9.03 16.00
CA ASP A 360 16.11 8.49 17.13
C ASP A 360 14.59 8.57 16.93
N GLU A 361 14.11 9.45 16.05
CA GLU A 361 12.69 9.57 15.70
C GLU A 361 12.20 8.34 14.93
N TYR A 362 13.05 7.70 14.13
CA TYR A 362 12.70 6.43 13.49
C TYR A 362 12.37 5.35 14.51
N TYR A 363 13.17 5.25 15.58
CA TYR A 363 12.96 4.23 16.61
C TYR A 363 11.79 4.57 17.55
N LYS A 364 11.49 5.85 17.77
CA LYS A 364 10.25 6.27 18.44
C LYS A 364 9.03 5.89 17.60
N TYR A 365 9.10 6.06 16.28
CA TYR A 365 8.02 5.63 15.39
C TYR A 365 7.91 4.09 15.35
N LEU A 366 9.05 3.39 15.26
CA LEU A 366 9.14 1.93 15.31
C LEU A 366 8.53 1.35 16.58
N ALA A 367 8.64 2.05 17.72
CA ALA A 367 8.07 1.61 18.98
C ALA A 367 6.54 1.45 18.95
N PHE A 368 5.82 2.11 18.02
CA PHE A 368 4.39 1.85 17.82
C PHE A 368 4.12 0.43 17.29
N PHE A 369 5.01 -0.12 16.46
CA PHE A 369 4.85 -1.44 15.84
C PHE A 369 5.61 -2.56 16.55
N ASN A 370 6.64 -2.23 17.34
CA ASN A 370 7.50 -3.21 18.00
C ASN A 370 6.77 -4.05 19.06
N ASN A 371 5.55 -3.67 19.42
CA ASN A 371 4.73 -4.40 20.37
C ASN A 371 3.81 -5.45 19.73
N SER A 372 3.93 -5.71 18.42
CA SER A 372 3.14 -6.73 17.73
C SER A 372 3.44 -8.15 18.25
N ARG A 373 2.42 -9.02 18.23
CA ARG A 373 2.49 -10.42 18.68
C ARG A 373 2.96 -11.41 17.63
N ASP A 374 3.05 -10.98 16.38
CA ASP A 374 3.47 -11.90 15.34
C ASP A 374 4.93 -12.32 15.48
N GLU A 375 5.16 -13.55 15.09
CA GLU A 375 6.40 -14.29 15.22
C GLU A 375 6.58 -15.10 13.92
N ASP A 376 7.82 -15.36 13.57
CA ASP A 376 8.19 -16.00 12.31
C ASP A 376 8.16 -17.53 12.42
N VAL A 377 6.93 -18.05 12.55
CA VAL A 377 6.66 -19.48 12.71
C VAL A 377 5.71 -20.00 11.63
N THR A 378 5.69 -21.33 11.43
CA THR A 378 4.90 -21.95 10.34
C THR A 378 3.41 -21.68 10.40
N SER A 379 2.87 -21.36 11.57
CA SER A 379 1.45 -21.08 11.76
C SER A 379 0.99 -19.70 11.28
N ASP A 380 1.91 -18.80 10.90
CA ASP A 380 1.59 -17.42 10.48
C ASP A 380 0.74 -16.67 11.53
N THR A 381 1.04 -16.93 12.81
CA THR A 381 0.30 -16.41 13.94
C THR A 381 0.67 -14.95 14.25
N PRO A 382 -0.26 -14.15 14.79
CA PRO A 382 -1.62 -14.52 15.17
C PRO A 382 -2.59 -14.60 13.98
N THR A 383 -3.58 -15.48 14.10
CA THR A 383 -4.62 -15.69 13.08
C THR A 383 -6.00 -15.52 13.68
N LEU A 384 -6.96 -15.04 12.88
CA LEU A 384 -8.38 -15.03 13.20
C LEU A 384 -9.02 -16.32 12.72
N ARG A 385 -9.68 -17.05 13.62
CA ARG A 385 -10.30 -18.36 13.39
C ARG A 385 -11.78 -18.25 13.04
N PHE A 386 -12.22 -18.93 11.97
CA PHE A 386 -13.60 -18.96 11.50
C PHE A 386 -14.22 -20.34 11.73
N TYR A 387 -15.12 -20.42 12.71
CA TYR A 387 -15.79 -21.66 13.11
C TYR A 387 -16.88 -22.09 12.11
N LYS A 388 -16.96 -23.41 11.87
CA LYS A 388 -18.04 -24.04 11.08
C LYS A 388 -19.33 -24.08 11.89
N ALA A 389 -20.47 -24.34 11.23
CA ALA A 389 -21.80 -24.20 11.83
C ALA A 389 -21.95 -24.91 13.19
N GLU A 390 -21.52 -26.16 13.31
CA GLU A 390 -21.61 -26.92 14.56
C GLU A 390 -20.79 -26.32 15.72
N ASP A 391 -19.58 -25.82 15.43
CA ASP A 391 -18.70 -25.24 16.44
C ASP A 391 -19.11 -23.82 16.79
N SER A 392 -19.70 -23.08 15.84
CA SER A 392 -20.28 -21.77 16.10
C SER A 392 -21.42 -21.85 17.12
N LEU A 393 -22.24 -22.91 17.09
CA LEU A 393 -23.28 -23.14 18.11
C LEU A 393 -22.66 -23.39 19.49
N LYS A 394 -21.62 -24.24 19.58
CA LYS A 394 -20.90 -24.46 20.86
C LYS A 394 -20.28 -23.18 21.42
N LEU A 395 -19.73 -22.32 20.55
CA LEU A 395 -19.20 -21.03 20.95
C LEU A 395 -20.30 -20.14 21.56
N VAL A 396 -21.45 -20.04 20.90
CA VAL A 396 -22.61 -19.27 21.41
C VAL A 396 -23.11 -19.84 22.74
N ASP A 397 -23.19 -21.17 22.88
CA ASP A 397 -23.58 -21.83 24.12
C ASP A 397 -22.63 -21.49 25.27
N LEU A 398 -21.32 -21.46 24.99
CA LEU A 398 -20.31 -21.07 25.98
C LEU A 398 -20.45 -19.60 26.38
N GLN A 399 -20.72 -18.71 25.44
CA GLN A 399 -20.96 -17.28 25.71
C GLN A 399 -22.21 -17.07 26.57
N HIS A 400 -23.32 -17.75 26.24
CA HIS A 400 -24.54 -17.71 27.04
C HIS A 400 -24.34 -18.28 28.45
N TYR A 401 -23.58 -19.37 28.58
CA TYR A 401 -23.26 -19.95 29.88
C TYR A 401 -22.49 -18.96 30.77
N ILE A 402 -21.46 -18.28 30.24
CA ILE A 402 -20.69 -17.28 30.97
C ILE A 402 -21.61 -16.13 31.41
N ALA A 403 -22.43 -15.62 30.49
CA ALA A 403 -23.35 -14.53 30.75
C ALA A 403 -24.40 -14.86 31.83
N GLY A 404 -24.90 -16.10 31.85
CA GLY A 404 -25.86 -16.56 32.88
C GLY A 404 -25.23 -16.89 34.23
N THR A 405 -23.92 -17.17 34.28
CA THR A 405 -23.23 -17.60 35.50
C THR A 405 -22.68 -16.42 36.30
N VAL A 406 -22.23 -15.36 35.64
CA VAL A 406 -21.65 -14.17 36.29
C VAL A 406 -22.74 -13.14 36.56
N LYS A 407 -22.97 -12.81 37.84
CA LYS A 407 -24.07 -11.90 38.26
C LYS A 407 -23.89 -10.45 37.78
N ASP A 408 -22.65 -9.95 37.76
CA ASP A 408 -22.36 -8.61 37.29
C ASP A 408 -22.24 -8.59 35.76
N SER A 409 -23.07 -7.78 35.10
CA SER A 409 -23.17 -7.78 33.64
C SER A 409 -21.89 -7.28 32.94
N LYS A 410 -21.16 -6.32 33.54
CA LYS A 410 -19.90 -5.82 32.98
C LYS A 410 -18.80 -6.87 33.09
N GLN A 411 -18.71 -7.54 34.24
CA GLN A 411 -17.78 -8.63 34.48
C GLN A 411 -18.10 -9.83 33.59
N ALA A 412 -19.38 -10.17 33.43
CA ALA A 412 -19.84 -11.22 32.52
C ALA A 412 -19.38 -10.91 31.08
N GLN A 413 -19.60 -9.69 30.61
CA GLN A 413 -19.16 -9.27 29.28
C GLN A 413 -17.63 -9.33 29.13
N ALA A 414 -16.88 -8.92 30.15
CA ALA A 414 -15.42 -8.98 30.13
C ALA A 414 -14.91 -10.43 30.00
N TYR A 415 -15.49 -11.37 30.75
CA TYR A 415 -15.15 -12.80 30.62
C TYR A 415 -15.53 -13.35 29.25
N THR A 416 -16.73 -13.04 28.75
CA THR A 416 -17.19 -13.46 27.42
C THR A 416 -16.24 -12.97 26.33
N ASN A 417 -15.81 -11.70 26.41
CA ASN A 417 -14.85 -11.12 25.47
C ASN A 417 -13.49 -11.81 25.57
N GLN A 418 -12.98 -12.07 26.77
CA GLN A 418 -11.69 -12.73 26.97
C GLN A 418 -11.70 -14.17 26.41
N VAL A 419 -12.74 -14.95 26.70
CA VAL A 419 -12.87 -16.34 26.21
C VAL A 419 -13.05 -16.36 24.69
N THR A 420 -13.88 -15.46 24.15
CA THR A 420 -14.07 -15.33 22.71
C THR A 420 -12.77 -14.94 22.02
N HIS A 421 -12.02 -13.98 22.58
CA HIS A 421 -10.71 -13.58 22.07
C HIS A 421 -9.73 -14.77 22.03
N LEU A 422 -9.61 -15.51 23.13
CA LEU A 422 -8.77 -16.72 23.19
C LEU A 422 -9.19 -17.76 22.14
N LEU A 423 -10.49 -18.03 21.98
CA LEU A 423 -10.97 -19.01 21.01
C LEU A 423 -10.72 -18.58 19.57
N ARG A 424 -10.92 -17.29 19.29
CA ARG A 424 -10.81 -16.72 17.95
C ARG A 424 -9.39 -16.42 17.52
N THR A 425 -8.45 -16.25 18.45
CA THR A 425 -7.06 -15.82 18.14
C THR A 425 -5.97 -16.73 18.71
N VAL A 426 -6.32 -17.56 19.70
CA VAL A 426 -5.37 -18.36 20.51
C VAL A 426 -4.33 -17.47 21.22
N GLU A 427 -4.72 -16.24 21.56
CA GLU A 427 -3.91 -15.29 22.34
C GLU A 427 -4.57 -14.95 23.69
N PRO A 428 -3.78 -14.57 24.71
CA PRO A 428 -2.32 -14.57 24.74
C PRO A 428 -1.75 -15.99 24.91
N LYS A 429 -0.74 -16.35 24.11
CA LYS A 429 0.06 -17.57 24.28
C LYS A 429 1.56 -17.26 24.28
N ILE A 430 2.33 -18.21 24.80
CA ILE A 430 3.80 -18.25 24.73
C ILE A 430 4.17 -19.37 23.78
N ASN A 431 4.81 -19.05 22.67
CA ASN A 431 5.29 -20.04 21.72
C ASN A 431 6.55 -20.72 22.25
N SER A 432 6.76 -21.98 21.88
CA SER A 432 7.77 -22.79 22.53
C SER A 432 9.21 -22.46 22.14
N HIS A 433 9.42 -21.66 21.09
CA HIS A 433 10.74 -21.10 20.79
C HIS A 433 11.22 -20.07 21.81
N ASP A 434 10.31 -19.48 22.61
CA ASP A 434 10.67 -18.59 23.72
C ASP A 434 11.18 -19.33 24.97
N PHE A 435 11.09 -20.66 24.98
CA PHE A 435 11.61 -21.47 26.08
C PHE A 435 13.14 -21.46 26.06
N ASP A 436 13.78 -21.62 27.22
CA ASP A 436 15.24 -21.66 27.33
C ASP A 436 15.74 -22.78 28.24
N GLN A 437 17.05 -22.81 28.54
CA GLN A 437 17.70 -23.82 29.39
C GLN A 437 17.42 -25.27 28.96
N TYR A 438 17.64 -25.57 27.68
CA TYR A 438 17.39 -26.90 27.12
C TYR A 438 18.35 -27.95 27.69
N VAL A 439 17.79 -29.11 28.04
CA VAL A 439 18.51 -30.32 28.43
C VAL A 439 17.98 -31.45 27.55
N ASN A 440 18.84 -32.21 26.88
CA ASN A 440 18.45 -33.28 25.93
C ASN A 440 17.22 -32.93 25.06
N ALA A 441 17.26 -31.72 24.50
CA ALA A 441 16.15 -31.09 23.79
C ALA A 441 16.71 -30.15 22.71
N SER A 442 15.87 -29.80 21.74
CA SER A 442 16.23 -28.91 20.63
C SER A 442 15.00 -28.18 20.10
N LEU A 443 15.22 -27.09 19.36
CA LEU A 443 14.19 -26.51 18.49
C LEU A 443 14.14 -27.32 17.19
N LEU A 444 13.12 -28.17 17.08
CA LEU A 444 12.89 -28.96 15.89
C LEU A 444 12.39 -28.03 14.78
N ASP A 445 13.08 -28.08 13.63
CA ASP A 445 12.83 -27.19 12.50
C ASP A 445 12.95 -25.70 12.90
N ALA A 446 13.82 -25.39 13.88
CA ALA A 446 14.04 -24.07 14.49
C ALA A 446 12.81 -23.40 15.14
N LYS A 447 11.65 -24.09 15.23
CA LYS A 447 10.37 -23.45 15.61
C LYS A 447 9.74 -24.00 16.87
N TYR A 448 9.84 -25.32 17.05
CA TYR A 448 9.10 -26.01 18.09
C TYR A 448 10.04 -26.70 19.03
N PHE A 449 9.91 -26.38 20.30
CA PHE A 449 10.58 -27.11 21.36
C PHE A 449 10.22 -28.60 21.30
N GLY A 450 11.24 -29.42 21.11
CA GLY A 450 11.16 -30.86 21.18
C GLY A 450 12.14 -31.42 22.19
N PHE A 451 11.70 -32.39 22.98
CA PHE A 451 12.57 -33.12 23.89
C PHE A 451 12.40 -34.64 23.78
N GLN A 452 13.44 -35.36 24.19
CA GLN A 452 13.48 -36.82 24.30
C GLN A 452 13.54 -37.22 25.78
N ASP A 453 13.61 -38.52 26.08
CA ASP A 453 13.69 -38.99 27.48
C ASP A 453 14.80 -38.28 28.26
N LYS A 454 14.51 -37.88 29.50
CA LYS A 454 15.38 -37.05 30.38
C LYS A 454 15.65 -35.64 29.84
N GLY A 455 14.95 -35.21 28.81
CA GLY A 455 15.01 -33.86 28.31
C GLY A 455 14.13 -32.89 29.08
N GLY A 456 14.38 -31.60 28.91
CA GLY A 456 13.68 -30.54 29.64
C GLY A 456 13.98 -29.14 29.13
N CYS A 457 13.22 -28.18 29.64
CA CYS A 457 13.39 -26.75 29.39
C CYS A 457 12.83 -25.91 30.53
N ARG A 458 13.02 -24.59 30.43
CA ARG A 458 12.39 -23.58 31.27
C ARG A 458 11.48 -22.68 30.43
N ILE A 459 10.28 -22.44 30.96
CA ILE A 459 9.39 -21.36 30.56
C ILE A 459 9.60 -20.24 31.57
N LYS A 460 10.24 -19.15 31.16
CA LYS A 460 10.66 -18.09 32.07
C LYS A 460 9.53 -17.10 32.40
N ASP A 461 9.55 -16.62 33.64
CA ASP A 461 8.83 -15.43 34.11
C ASP A 461 7.32 -15.35 33.77
N VAL A 462 6.58 -16.43 34.00
CA VAL A 462 5.12 -16.46 33.76
C VAL A 462 4.32 -16.00 34.97
N THR A 463 3.33 -15.13 34.76
CA THR A 463 2.38 -14.75 35.82
C THR A 463 1.35 -15.86 36.02
N LEU A 464 1.33 -16.45 37.23
CA LEU A 464 0.39 -17.53 37.59
C LEU A 464 -0.76 -17.07 38.49
N THR A 465 -0.66 -15.87 39.07
CA THR A 465 -1.73 -15.29 39.91
C THR A 465 -3.07 -15.32 39.19
N GLY A 466 -4.03 -16.06 39.72
CA GLY A 466 -5.38 -16.16 39.17
C GLY A 466 -5.48 -16.93 37.84
N ARG A 467 -4.43 -17.64 37.42
CA ARG A 467 -4.37 -18.38 36.15
C ARG A 467 -4.00 -19.86 36.34
N PRO A 468 -4.81 -20.66 37.05
CA PRO A 468 -4.49 -22.04 37.41
C PRO A 468 -4.78 -23.05 36.28
N ARG A 469 -5.04 -22.59 35.04
CA ARG A 469 -5.23 -23.48 33.89
C ARG A 469 -4.06 -23.33 32.94
N LEU A 470 -3.26 -24.39 32.80
CA LEU A 470 -2.25 -24.50 31.77
C LEU A 470 -2.88 -25.12 30.53
N LEU A 471 -2.98 -24.36 29.45
CA LEU A 471 -3.25 -24.86 28.11
C LEU A 471 -1.92 -25.20 27.43
N MET A 472 -1.82 -26.38 26.84
CA MET A 472 -0.60 -26.82 26.15
C MET A 472 -0.96 -27.46 24.82
N LYS A 473 -0.48 -26.89 23.71
CA LYS A 473 -0.55 -27.52 22.38
C LYS A 473 0.72 -28.32 22.15
N TRP A 474 0.57 -29.61 21.91
CA TRP A 474 1.69 -30.52 21.71
C TRP A 474 1.30 -31.74 20.88
N GLY A 475 2.32 -32.38 20.31
CA GLY A 475 2.22 -33.59 19.51
C GLY A 475 3.38 -34.53 19.80
N THR A 476 3.17 -35.83 19.63
CA THR A 476 4.19 -36.84 19.92
C THR A 476 3.99 -38.10 19.08
N LYS A 477 5.07 -38.85 18.87
CA LYS A 477 5.01 -40.27 18.47
C LYS A 477 5.26 -41.22 19.65
N ALA A 478 5.81 -40.70 20.76
CA ALA A 478 6.10 -41.47 21.95
C ALA A 478 4.81 -41.97 22.61
N THR A 479 4.82 -43.23 23.04
CA THR A 479 3.77 -43.86 23.85
C THR A 479 4.14 -43.82 25.33
N ASN A 480 3.13 -43.69 26.20
CA ASN A 480 3.28 -43.75 27.66
C ASN A 480 4.34 -42.79 28.26
N ALA A 481 4.53 -41.62 27.63
CA ALA A 481 5.43 -40.60 28.13
C ALA A 481 4.74 -39.69 29.17
N LEU A 482 5.52 -39.18 30.12
CA LEU A 482 5.07 -38.32 31.21
C LEU A 482 5.92 -37.04 31.25
N VAL A 483 5.27 -35.88 31.17
CA VAL A 483 5.92 -34.57 31.35
C VAL A 483 5.62 -34.06 32.75
N THR A 484 6.67 -33.73 33.50
CA THR A 484 6.58 -33.14 34.84
C THR A 484 6.84 -31.65 34.75
N VAL A 485 5.97 -30.84 35.35
CA VAL A 485 6.11 -29.38 35.47
C VAL A 485 6.51 -29.04 36.90
N ARG A 486 7.59 -28.28 37.07
CA ARG A 486 8.14 -27.86 38.37
C ARG A 486 8.24 -26.36 38.49
N GLN A 487 8.13 -25.87 39.71
CA GLN A 487 8.20 -24.44 40.01
C GLN A 487 9.65 -23.99 40.30
N ASP A 488 10.05 -22.88 39.69
CA ASP A 488 11.25 -22.05 39.89
C ASP A 488 12.62 -22.71 39.66
N LYS A 489 12.73 -24.04 39.74
CA LYS A 489 13.97 -24.79 39.51
C LYS A 489 13.71 -26.24 39.08
N ALA A 490 14.69 -26.88 38.46
CA ALA A 490 14.58 -28.25 37.91
C ALA A 490 14.32 -29.33 38.98
N ASP A 491 14.70 -29.10 40.24
CA ASP A 491 14.42 -29.93 41.41
C ASP A 491 13.30 -29.34 42.29
N GLY A 492 12.57 -28.36 41.78
CA GLY A 492 11.54 -27.62 42.51
C GLY A 492 10.27 -28.42 42.77
N PRO A 493 9.30 -27.83 43.50
CA PRO A 493 8.00 -28.45 43.76
C PRO A 493 7.30 -28.88 42.46
N ILE A 494 6.74 -30.09 42.46
CA ILE A 494 5.95 -30.59 41.32
C ILE A 494 4.59 -29.88 41.32
N LEU A 495 4.27 -29.25 40.20
CA LEU A 495 2.98 -28.61 39.98
C LEU A 495 2.01 -29.52 39.23
N ALA A 496 2.51 -30.29 38.28
CA ALA A 496 1.72 -31.24 37.50
C ALA A 496 2.57 -32.37 36.93
N GLN A 497 1.96 -33.54 36.76
CA GLN A 497 2.49 -34.65 35.98
C GLN A 497 1.47 -34.98 34.90
N ILE A 498 1.87 -34.83 33.64
CA ILE A 498 0.98 -34.75 32.50
C ILE A 498 1.30 -35.90 31.55
N PRO A 499 0.39 -36.88 31.36
CA PRO A 499 0.57 -37.89 30.34
C PRO A 499 0.52 -37.25 28.96
N THR A 500 1.44 -37.63 28.07
CA THR A 500 1.44 -37.12 26.69
C THR A 500 0.17 -37.51 25.95
N PRO A 501 -0.27 -36.73 24.94
CA PRO A 501 -1.44 -37.06 24.15
C PRO A 501 -1.21 -38.38 23.40
N LYS A 502 -2.32 -38.98 22.93
CA LYS A 502 -2.22 -40.13 22.04
C LYS A 502 -1.38 -39.76 20.81
N PRO A 503 -0.49 -40.66 20.34
CA PRO A 503 0.25 -40.43 19.11
C PRO A 503 -0.69 -40.10 17.95
N GLY A 504 -0.36 -39.08 17.17
CA GLY A 504 -1.21 -38.62 16.07
C GLY A 504 -1.23 -37.10 15.91
N LYS A 505 -2.43 -36.52 15.78
CA LYS A 505 -2.64 -35.09 15.55
C LYS A 505 -2.28 -34.26 16.78
N ASP A 506 -1.57 -33.15 16.57
CA ASP A 506 -1.31 -32.16 17.61
C ASP A 506 -2.60 -31.77 18.32
N THR A 507 -2.57 -31.75 19.65
CA THR A 507 -3.76 -31.55 20.49
C THR A 507 -3.48 -30.48 21.55
N VAL A 508 -4.46 -29.61 21.82
CA VAL A 508 -4.47 -28.73 22.99
C VAL A 508 -5.03 -29.53 24.16
N GLN A 509 -4.27 -29.60 25.25
CA GLN A 509 -4.74 -30.13 26.54
C GLN A 509 -4.84 -29.02 27.58
N MET A 510 -5.76 -29.16 28.54
CA MET A 510 -5.90 -28.29 29.70
C MET A 510 -5.48 -29.05 30.96
N ILE A 511 -4.58 -28.46 31.72
CA ILE A 511 -4.02 -29.03 32.94
C ILE A 511 -4.33 -28.09 34.10
N PRO A 512 -5.04 -28.54 35.15
CA PRO A 512 -5.22 -27.75 36.36
C PRO A 512 -3.90 -27.71 37.14
N LEU A 513 -3.46 -26.50 37.47
CA LEU A 513 -2.32 -26.24 38.34
C LEU A 513 -2.82 -25.88 39.74
N PRO A 514 -2.03 -26.15 40.80
CA PRO A 514 -2.34 -25.61 42.12
C PRO A 514 -2.33 -24.07 42.08
N PRO A 515 -3.10 -23.37 42.95
CA PRO A 515 -3.08 -21.93 43.04
C PRO A 515 -1.69 -21.41 43.43
N ILE A 516 -1.07 -20.60 42.58
CA ILE A 516 0.25 -20.01 42.78
C ILE A 516 0.13 -18.50 42.59
N GLN A 517 0.81 -17.72 43.43
CA GLN A 517 0.83 -16.26 43.36
C GLN A 517 2.20 -15.76 42.93
N GLY A 518 2.22 -14.80 42.02
CA GLY A 518 3.43 -14.13 41.55
C GLY A 518 3.84 -14.56 40.14
N ARG A 519 5.07 -14.18 39.80
CA ARG A 519 5.76 -14.58 38.58
C ARG A 519 6.73 -15.70 38.91
N HIS A 520 6.70 -16.75 38.11
CA HIS A 520 7.51 -17.95 38.33
C HIS A 520 8.16 -18.42 37.04
N SER A 521 9.28 -19.12 37.17
CA SER A 521 9.80 -19.93 36.07
C SER A 521 9.26 -21.35 36.18
N LEU A 522 8.89 -21.97 35.06
CA LEU A 522 8.41 -23.36 35.04
C LEU A 522 9.39 -24.26 34.34
N TYR A 523 9.86 -25.29 35.03
CA TYR A 523 10.77 -26.28 34.51
C TYR A 523 10.00 -27.52 34.06
N LEU A 524 10.12 -27.88 32.79
CA LEU A 524 9.50 -29.05 32.20
C LEU A 524 10.54 -30.15 32.07
N SER A 525 10.20 -31.38 32.41
CA SER A 525 11.06 -32.55 32.19
C SER A 525 10.26 -33.74 31.67
N LEU A 526 10.82 -34.48 30.72
CA LEU A 526 10.21 -35.64 30.09
C LEU A 526 10.75 -36.96 30.64
N ASN A 527 9.86 -37.89 30.94
CA ASN A 527 10.16 -39.30 31.12
C ASN A 527 9.44 -40.15 30.05
N SER A 528 10.19 -40.85 29.21
CA SER A 528 9.67 -41.69 28.13
C SER A 528 10.47 -42.99 28.03
N LEU A 529 10.19 -43.92 28.95
CA LEU A 529 10.98 -45.16 29.07
C LEU A 529 10.74 -46.15 27.92
N GLU A 530 9.53 -46.18 27.34
CA GLU A 530 9.16 -47.11 26.28
C GLU A 530 9.75 -46.72 24.91
N LYS A 531 9.77 -45.41 24.62
CA LYS A 531 10.24 -44.85 23.34
C LYS A 531 11.18 -43.67 23.59
N PRO A 532 12.37 -43.88 24.18
CA PRO A 532 13.22 -42.81 24.68
C PRO A 532 13.78 -41.87 23.61
N LYS A 533 13.76 -42.30 22.34
CA LYS A 533 14.22 -41.53 21.17
C LYS A 533 13.09 -40.80 20.43
N ASP A 534 11.83 -41.09 20.75
CA ASP A 534 10.72 -40.42 20.08
C ASP A 534 10.55 -39.01 20.64
N TRP A 535 10.39 -38.04 19.74
CA TRP A 535 10.23 -36.64 20.12
C TRP A 535 8.83 -36.36 20.64
N VAL A 536 8.76 -35.71 21.79
CA VAL A 536 7.56 -34.97 22.24
C VAL A 536 7.78 -33.50 21.91
N GLN A 537 6.83 -32.89 21.20
CA GLN A 537 6.95 -31.53 20.69
C GLN A 537 5.88 -30.63 21.32
N ILE A 538 6.30 -29.58 22.01
CA ILE A 538 5.40 -28.54 22.50
C ILE A 538 5.42 -27.40 21.49
N LYS A 539 4.25 -26.91 21.10
CA LYS A 539 4.08 -25.81 20.12
C LYS A 539 3.91 -24.47 20.83
N TRP A 540 3.01 -24.43 21.82
CA TRP A 540 2.77 -23.25 22.65
C TRP A 540 2.11 -23.64 23.97
N VAL A 541 2.19 -22.73 24.93
CA VAL A 541 1.45 -22.78 26.20
C VAL A 541 0.67 -21.50 26.44
N ALA A 542 -0.41 -21.57 27.20
CA ALA A 542 -1.12 -20.40 27.70
C ALA A 542 -1.62 -20.65 29.13
N PHE A 543 -1.74 -19.59 29.93
CA PHE A 543 -2.20 -19.66 31.31
C PHE A 543 -3.50 -18.86 31.44
N THR A 544 -4.59 -19.54 31.78
CA THR A 544 -5.93 -18.94 31.80
C THR A 544 -6.58 -19.03 33.19
N PRO A 545 -7.49 -18.10 33.52
CA PRO A 545 -8.33 -18.24 34.70
C PRO A 545 -9.27 -19.44 34.56
N VAL A 546 -9.82 -19.89 35.69
CA VAL A 546 -10.93 -20.86 35.68
C VAL A 546 -12.16 -20.19 35.10
N LEU A 547 -12.85 -20.87 34.17
CA LEU A 547 -14.12 -20.40 33.64
C LEU A 547 -15.14 -20.24 34.78
N PRO A 548 -15.97 -19.18 34.78
CA PRO A 548 -17.00 -18.99 35.80
C PRO A 548 -17.85 -20.25 36.00
N GLY A 549 -18.06 -20.67 37.24
CA GLY A 549 -18.85 -21.86 37.58
C GLY A 549 -18.17 -23.21 37.35
N GLN A 550 -16.93 -23.25 36.86
CA GLN A 550 -16.17 -24.48 36.71
C GLN A 550 -15.34 -24.82 37.97
N PRO A 551 -15.06 -26.11 38.24
CA PRO A 551 -14.35 -26.53 39.46
C PRO A 551 -12.89 -26.08 39.47
N GLN A 552 -12.41 -25.54 40.59
CA GLN A 552 -11.05 -24.98 40.68
C GLN A 552 -9.94 -26.00 40.37
N ASN A 553 -10.06 -27.24 40.85
CA ASN A 553 -8.99 -28.25 40.81
C ASN A 553 -9.26 -29.41 39.81
N ALA A 554 -10.28 -29.29 38.97
CA ALA A 554 -10.65 -30.31 37.99
C ALA A 554 -11.10 -29.66 36.67
N ILE A 555 -11.13 -30.43 35.59
CA ILE A 555 -11.63 -29.96 34.29
C ILE A 555 -13.13 -30.19 34.23
N GLY A 556 -13.92 -29.11 34.24
CA GLY A 556 -15.38 -29.17 34.19
C GLY A 556 -15.94 -29.39 32.78
N GLU A 557 -17.27 -29.44 32.65
CA GLU A 557 -17.95 -29.63 31.36
C GLU A 557 -17.67 -28.50 30.36
N LYS A 558 -17.70 -27.24 30.81
CA LYS A 558 -17.47 -26.09 29.93
C LYS A 558 -15.98 -25.87 29.64
N ASP A 559 -15.09 -26.33 30.54
CA ASP A 559 -13.66 -26.44 30.23
C ASP A 559 -13.41 -27.41 29.07
N LYS A 560 -14.13 -28.54 29.02
CA LYS A 560 -14.06 -29.50 27.88
C LYS A 560 -14.60 -28.90 26.59
N MET A 561 -15.73 -28.18 26.65
CA MET A 561 -16.27 -27.47 25.49
C MET A 561 -15.28 -26.43 24.94
N LEU A 562 -14.61 -25.68 25.82
CA LEU A 562 -13.53 -24.77 25.44
C LEU A 562 -12.38 -25.51 24.72
N LEU A 563 -11.96 -26.66 25.25
CA LEU A 563 -10.93 -27.50 24.63
C LEU A 563 -11.33 -28.05 23.27
N ASP A 564 -12.58 -28.47 23.10
CA ASP A 564 -13.11 -28.93 21.82
C ASP A 564 -13.02 -27.82 20.77
N LEU A 565 -13.42 -26.60 21.14
CA LEU A 565 -13.31 -25.40 20.29
C LEU A 565 -11.87 -24.99 19.99
N LEU A 566 -10.92 -25.19 20.92
CA LEU A 566 -9.49 -24.97 20.68
C LEU A 566 -8.87 -26.01 19.75
N ASN A 567 -9.41 -27.24 19.71
CA ASN A 567 -8.95 -28.32 18.84
C ASN A 567 -9.69 -28.43 17.50
N ALA A 568 -10.77 -27.66 17.33
CA ALA A 568 -11.54 -27.61 16.10
C ALA A 568 -10.69 -27.25 14.87
N ASP A 569 -10.95 -27.94 13.77
CA ASP A 569 -10.35 -27.68 12.45
C ASP A 569 -11.11 -26.56 11.73
N VAL A 570 -10.52 -25.38 11.73
CA VAL A 570 -11.14 -24.13 11.29
C VAL A 570 -10.33 -23.47 10.18
N ASP A 571 -11.02 -22.70 9.36
CA ASP A 571 -10.33 -21.78 8.46
C ASP A 571 -9.78 -20.60 9.27
N GLN A 572 -8.67 -20.02 8.84
CA GLN A 572 -8.01 -18.95 9.57
C GLN A 572 -7.30 -17.99 8.63
N THR A 573 -7.13 -16.74 9.07
CA THR A 573 -6.40 -15.72 8.31
C THR A 573 -5.48 -14.90 9.20
N PRO A 574 -4.26 -14.54 8.77
CA PRO A 574 -3.35 -13.72 9.56
C PRO A 574 -3.94 -12.35 9.90
N ILE A 575 -3.76 -11.91 11.14
CA ILE A 575 -4.15 -10.58 11.63
C ILE A 575 -3.02 -9.98 12.49
N MET A 576 -3.05 -8.69 12.77
CA MET A 576 -2.22 -8.07 13.81
C MET A 576 -2.90 -8.20 15.17
N LEU A 577 -2.09 -8.37 16.21
CA LEU A 577 -2.46 -8.15 17.60
C LEU A 577 -1.25 -7.55 18.32
N ASP A 578 -1.49 -6.66 19.28
CA ASP A 578 -0.43 -6.14 20.16
C ASP A 578 -0.31 -6.97 21.45
N GLY A 579 0.93 -7.11 21.93
CA GLY A 579 1.23 -7.69 23.23
C GLY A 579 0.79 -6.77 24.36
N SER A 580 0.38 -7.35 25.49
CA SER A 580 0.04 -6.60 26.70
C SER A 580 0.59 -7.28 27.93
N GLY A 581 0.75 -6.52 29.03
CA GLY A 581 1.30 -7.02 30.29
C GLY A 581 2.67 -7.67 30.08
N ASP A 582 2.76 -8.97 30.35
CA ASP A 582 4.00 -9.76 30.27
C ASP A 582 4.55 -9.89 28.84
N LEU A 583 3.74 -9.60 27.82
CA LEU A 583 4.11 -9.68 26.41
C LEU A 583 4.48 -8.31 25.82
N ALA A 584 4.49 -7.25 26.62
CA ALA A 584 4.85 -5.91 26.15
C ALA A 584 6.36 -5.81 25.87
N ARG A 585 6.74 -5.22 24.73
CA ARG A 585 8.14 -5.12 24.30
C ARG A 585 8.73 -3.73 24.56
N GLU A 586 10.00 -3.70 24.97
CA GLU A 586 10.78 -2.47 25.06
C GLU A 586 11.46 -2.15 23.71
N THR A 587 11.56 -0.86 23.37
CA THR A 587 12.19 -0.41 22.13
C THR A 587 13.46 0.38 22.43
N HIS A 588 14.52 0.08 21.68
CA HIS A 588 15.81 0.74 21.77
C HIS A 588 16.20 1.26 20.38
N VAL A 589 17.00 2.32 20.32
CA VAL A 589 17.69 2.73 19.09
C VAL A 589 18.67 1.64 18.69
N PHE A 590 18.76 1.29 17.41
CA PHE A 590 19.83 0.42 16.91
C PHE A 590 20.99 1.27 16.41
N GLU A 591 22.17 1.06 16.98
CA GLU A 591 23.37 1.80 16.60
C GLU A 591 23.70 1.53 15.13
N ARG A 592 23.59 2.57 14.29
CA ARG A 592 23.77 2.48 12.83
C ARG A 592 22.86 1.44 12.16
N GLY A 593 21.69 1.18 12.73
CA GLY A 593 20.73 0.20 12.20
C GLY A 593 21.05 -1.26 12.55
N ASN A 594 22.11 -1.54 13.31
CA ASN A 594 22.44 -2.89 13.72
C ASN A 594 21.59 -3.33 14.92
N TRP A 595 20.59 -4.17 14.68
CA TRP A 595 19.63 -4.62 15.70
C TRP A 595 20.26 -5.36 16.90
N MET A 596 21.47 -5.91 16.73
CA MET A 596 22.22 -6.57 17.81
C MET A 596 22.86 -5.55 18.77
N VAL A 597 23.03 -4.29 18.37
CA VAL A 597 23.66 -3.24 19.17
C VAL A 597 22.60 -2.23 19.62
N LYS A 598 22.06 -2.48 20.82
CA LYS A 598 21.03 -1.64 21.44
C LYS A 598 21.65 -0.38 22.06
N GLY A 599 21.24 0.77 21.56
CA GLY A 599 21.52 2.09 22.11
C GLY A 599 20.46 2.51 23.14
N LYS A 600 20.13 3.80 23.16
CA LYS A 600 19.19 4.39 24.11
C LYS A 600 17.78 3.79 23.99
N ARG A 601 17.13 3.51 25.14
CA ARG A 601 15.70 3.19 25.20
C ARG A 601 14.82 4.36 24.75
N VAL A 602 13.80 4.07 23.95
CA VAL A 602 12.83 5.04 23.44
C VAL A 602 11.39 4.60 23.70
N THR A 603 10.47 5.55 23.63
CA THR A 603 9.02 5.33 23.75
C THR A 603 8.30 5.82 22.49
N PRO A 604 7.08 5.33 22.20
CA PRO A 604 6.34 5.71 21.00
C PRO A 604 6.14 7.23 20.86
N ASP A 605 6.54 7.80 19.73
CA ASP A 605 6.33 9.21 19.39
C ASP A 605 6.47 9.48 17.89
N VAL A 606 5.98 10.64 17.44
CA VAL A 606 6.01 11.07 16.02
C VAL A 606 7.15 12.06 15.76
N PRO A 607 7.63 12.23 14.51
CA PRO A 607 8.69 13.18 14.20
C PRO A 607 8.29 14.63 14.50
N LYS A 608 9.24 15.42 14.99
CA LYS A 608 8.99 16.81 15.45
C LYS A 608 8.75 17.82 14.32
N SER A 609 9.10 17.46 13.09
CA SER A 609 8.81 18.26 11.90
C SER A 609 7.33 18.25 11.51
N PHE A 610 6.51 17.40 12.15
CA PHE A 610 5.06 17.37 12.00
C PHE A 610 4.35 17.89 13.26
N PRO A 611 3.04 18.20 13.16
CA PRO A 611 2.23 18.51 14.34
C PRO A 611 2.33 17.40 15.39
N ALA A 612 2.48 17.81 16.65
CA ALA A 612 2.56 16.87 17.76
C ALA A 612 1.27 16.04 17.89
N MET A 613 1.41 14.78 18.27
CA MET A 613 0.26 13.92 18.57
C MET A 613 -0.56 14.49 19.74
N ASN A 614 -1.88 14.56 19.58
CA ASN A 614 -2.78 15.00 20.64
C ASN A 614 -2.60 14.14 21.91
N PRO A 615 -2.35 14.73 23.10
CA PRO A 615 -2.14 14.00 24.34
C PRO A 615 -3.31 13.07 24.75
N SER A 616 -4.52 13.30 24.24
CA SER A 616 -5.68 12.43 24.49
C SER A 616 -5.64 11.10 23.73
N LEU A 617 -4.81 11.00 22.70
CA LEU A 617 -4.64 9.77 21.92
C LEU A 617 -3.75 8.77 22.67
N PRO A 618 -4.06 7.47 22.61
CA PRO A 618 -3.22 6.45 23.22
C PRO A 618 -1.85 6.39 22.50
N LYS A 619 -0.76 6.22 23.26
CA LYS A 619 0.59 6.06 22.71
C LYS A 619 0.83 4.64 22.16
N ASN A 620 -0.04 4.19 21.26
CA ASN A 620 0.00 2.90 20.55
C ASN A 620 -0.41 3.08 19.08
N ARG A 621 -0.51 1.99 18.30
CA ARG A 621 -0.85 2.07 16.85
C ARG A 621 -2.16 2.80 16.58
N LEU A 622 -3.16 2.72 17.46
CA LEU A 622 -4.43 3.42 17.26
C LEU A 622 -4.28 4.94 17.34
N GLY A 623 -3.51 5.44 18.30
CA GLY A 623 -3.22 6.88 18.38
C GLY A 623 -2.38 7.36 17.22
N LEU A 624 -1.40 6.56 16.78
CA LEU A 624 -0.64 6.82 15.56
C LEU A 624 -1.56 6.92 14.33
N ALA A 625 -2.42 5.93 14.13
CA ALA A 625 -3.32 5.89 12.98
C ALA A 625 -4.27 7.10 12.93
N ARG A 626 -4.83 7.49 14.09
CA ARG A 626 -5.68 8.70 14.21
C ARG A 626 -4.91 9.99 13.98
N TRP A 627 -3.65 10.06 14.40
CA TRP A 627 -2.78 11.20 14.12
C TRP A 627 -2.46 11.31 12.63
N MET A 628 -2.21 10.18 11.95
CA MET A 628 -1.88 10.17 10.52
C MET A 628 -2.98 10.78 9.65
N VAL A 629 -4.25 10.55 10.00
CA VAL A 629 -5.41 11.04 9.25
C VAL A 629 -6.02 12.31 9.86
N SER A 630 -5.33 12.94 10.81
CA SER A 630 -5.79 14.20 11.41
C SER A 630 -5.72 15.35 10.42
N ARG A 631 -6.56 16.38 10.62
CA ARG A 631 -6.65 17.53 9.72
C ARG A 631 -5.36 18.33 9.63
N GLU A 632 -4.59 18.34 10.71
CA GLU A 632 -3.32 19.06 10.81
C GLU A 632 -2.19 18.33 10.07
N GLN A 633 -2.34 17.00 9.86
CA GLN A 633 -1.35 16.18 9.22
C GLN A 633 -1.22 16.55 7.73
N PRO A 634 -0.02 16.92 7.25
CA PRO A 634 0.13 17.58 5.95
C PRO A 634 0.21 16.66 4.74
N LEU A 635 0.48 15.36 4.91
CA LEU A 635 0.86 14.46 3.84
C LEU A 635 -0.25 13.49 3.43
N THR A 636 -1.00 12.90 4.38
CA THR A 636 -1.88 11.76 4.09
C THR A 636 -2.93 12.06 3.01
N ALA A 637 -3.59 13.22 3.07
CA ALA A 637 -4.53 13.62 2.03
C ALA A 637 -3.85 13.93 0.69
N ARG A 638 -2.71 14.61 0.70
CA ARG A 638 -1.93 14.92 -0.53
C ARG A 638 -1.47 13.64 -1.22
N VAL A 639 -0.94 12.69 -0.45
CA VAL A 639 -0.47 11.39 -0.95
C VAL A 639 -1.61 10.60 -1.53
N ALA A 640 -2.74 10.49 -0.82
CA ALA A 640 -3.93 9.81 -1.33
C ALA A 640 -4.40 10.43 -2.66
N VAL A 641 -4.61 11.75 -2.70
CA VAL A 641 -5.04 12.47 -3.90
C VAL A 641 -4.06 12.28 -5.06
N ASN A 642 -2.76 12.43 -4.82
CA ASN A 642 -1.75 12.29 -5.85
C ASN A 642 -1.69 10.86 -6.43
N ARG A 643 -1.93 9.84 -5.61
CA ARG A 643 -2.03 8.43 -6.05
C ARG A 643 -3.26 8.19 -6.91
N PHE A 644 -4.44 8.62 -6.47
CA PHE A 644 -5.67 8.50 -7.26
C PHE A 644 -5.58 9.28 -8.57
N TRP A 645 -4.95 10.46 -8.54
CA TRP A 645 -4.63 11.24 -9.72
C TRP A 645 -3.71 10.47 -10.68
N GLU A 646 -2.61 9.89 -10.20
CA GLU A 646 -1.67 9.13 -11.03
C GLU A 646 -2.36 7.97 -11.74
N GLN A 647 -3.28 7.26 -11.09
CA GLN A 647 -4.02 6.18 -11.73
C GLN A 647 -4.88 6.64 -12.91
N LEU A 648 -5.46 7.85 -12.84
CA LEU A 648 -6.32 8.41 -13.89
C LEU A 648 -5.54 9.19 -14.94
N PHE A 649 -4.45 9.86 -14.58
CA PHE A 649 -3.70 10.72 -15.50
C PHE A 649 -2.41 10.09 -16.02
N GLY A 650 -1.96 8.99 -15.41
CA GLY A 650 -0.74 8.27 -15.75
C GLY A 650 0.51 8.80 -15.04
N THR A 651 0.47 10.01 -14.51
CA THR A 651 1.55 10.63 -13.75
C THR A 651 0.92 11.48 -12.65
N GLY A 652 1.45 11.39 -11.43
CA GLY A 652 1.00 12.21 -10.31
C GLY A 652 1.27 13.70 -10.56
N ILE A 653 0.53 14.57 -9.87
CA ILE A 653 0.88 15.99 -9.78
C ILE A 653 2.31 16.15 -9.24
N VAL A 654 2.65 15.33 -8.24
CA VAL A 654 4.03 15.00 -7.86
C VAL A 654 4.40 13.69 -8.53
N GLU A 655 5.34 13.72 -9.47
CA GLU A 655 5.73 12.56 -10.28
C GLU A 655 6.34 11.43 -9.43
N THR A 656 7.14 11.80 -8.43
CA THR A 656 7.72 10.89 -7.43
C THR A 656 6.69 10.60 -6.35
N VAL A 657 5.75 9.70 -6.65
CA VAL A 657 4.71 9.28 -5.67
C VAL A 657 5.31 8.62 -4.42
N GLU A 658 6.56 8.16 -4.52
CA GLU A 658 7.39 7.61 -3.45
C GLU A 658 8.03 8.66 -2.53
N ASP A 659 8.14 9.92 -2.98
CA ASP A 659 8.76 10.98 -2.18
C ASP A 659 8.20 12.37 -2.53
N MET A 660 7.46 12.95 -1.59
CA MET A 660 7.01 14.35 -1.57
C MET A 660 8.00 15.27 -0.85
N GLY A 661 9.01 14.70 -0.19
CA GLY A 661 10.05 15.41 0.53
C GLY A 661 11.03 16.10 -0.41
N THR A 662 12.21 16.42 0.14
CA THR A 662 13.20 17.27 -0.52
C THR A 662 13.88 16.60 -1.72
N GLN A 663 13.88 15.26 -1.80
CA GLN A 663 14.43 14.54 -2.96
C GLN A 663 13.38 14.26 -4.05
N GLY A 664 12.10 14.52 -3.76
CA GLY A 664 11.02 14.43 -4.71
C GLY A 664 11.06 15.50 -5.81
N ILE A 665 10.43 15.20 -6.94
CA ILE A 665 10.18 16.19 -7.99
C ILE A 665 9.12 17.19 -7.48
N GLN A 666 9.31 18.48 -7.73
CA GLN A 666 8.35 19.50 -7.35
C GLN A 666 6.98 19.27 -8.04
N PRO A 667 5.86 19.52 -7.35
CA PRO A 667 4.53 19.37 -7.93
C PRO A 667 4.35 20.26 -9.16
N THR A 668 3.77 19.71 -10.23
CA THR A 668 3.44 20.48 -11.44
C THR A 668 2.37 21.55 -11.14
N HIS A 669 1.37 21.19 -10.33
CA HIS A 669 0.24 22.04 -9.94
C HIS A 669 0.03 21.98 -8.42
N ARG A 670 0.91 22.63 -7.64
CA ARG A 670 0.87 22.57 -6.17
C ARG A 670 -0.48 22.99 -5.58
N GLU A 671 -1.00 24.13 -6.02
CA GLU A 671 -2.27 24.66 -5.50
C GLU A 671 -3.45 23.75 -5.82
N LEU A 672 -3.46 23.12 -7.00
CA LEU A 672 -4.45 22.09 -7.33
C LEU A 672 -4.36 20.89 -6.38
N LEU A 673 -3.15 20.41 -6.07
CA LEU A 673 -2.97 19.31 -5.12
C LEU A 673 -3.48 19.68 -3.72
N ASP A 674 -3.14 20.88 -3.26
CA ASP A 674 -3.58 21.39 -1.95
C ASP A 674 -5.11 21.58 -1.91
N TYR A 675 -5.71 22.14 -2.97
CA TYR A 675 -7.16 22.26 -3.12
C TYR A 675 -7.86 20.91 -3.05
N LEU A 676 -7.40 19.93 -3.84
CA LEU A 676 -7.99 18.60 -3.86
C LEU A 676 -7.80 17.86 -2.52
N ALA A 677 -6.65 18.03 -1.85
CA ALA A 677 -6.40 17.43 -0.54
C ALA A 677 -7.35 17.99 0.52
N VAL A 678 -7.58 19.30 0.56
CA VAL A 678 -8.53 19.90 1.51
C VAL A 678 -9.96 19.51 1.18
N GLU A 679 -10.37 19.57 -0.09
CA GLU A 679 -11.68 19.11 -0.54
C GLU A 679 -11.95 17.65 -0.16
N PHE A 680 -10.95 16.78 -0.34
CA PHE A 680 -11.05 15.37 -0.01
C PHE A 680 -11.31 15.15 1.49
N MET A 681 -10.64 15.91 2.37
CA MET A 681 -10.83 15.80 3.82
C MET A 681 -12.12 16.46 4.30
N GLU A 682 -12.35 17.72 3.93
CA GLU A 682 -13.37 18.58 4.54
C GLU A 682 -14.73 18.48 3.86
N THR A 683 -14.77 18.46 2.52
CA THR A 683 -16.01 18.48 1.73
C THR A 683 -16.50 17.07 1.39
N ASP A 684 -15.58 16.20 0.97
CA ASP A 684 -15.93 14.84 0.57
C ASP A 684 -16.05 13.88 1.76
N HIS A 685 -15.53 14.27 2.92
CA HIS A 685 -15.39 13.44 4.12
C HIS A 685 -14.64 12.14 3.81
N TRP A 686 -13.50 12.27 3.15
CA TRP A 686 -12.61 11.18 2.74
C TRP A 686 -13.25 10.15 1.78
N SER A 687 -14.33 10.50 1.09
CA SER A 687 -14.96 9.65 0.06
C SER A 687 -14.10 9.57 -1.19
N VAL A 688 -13.59 8.37 -1.49
CA VAL A 688 -12.78 8.11 -2.68
C VAL A 688 -13.64 8.22 -3.94
N LYS A 689 -14.90 7.75 -3.90
CA LYS A 689 -15.80 7.86 -5.06
C LYS A 689 -16.10 9.31 -5.44
N LYS A 690 -16.29 10.21 -4.46
CA LYS A 690 -16.48 11.66 -4.73
C LYS A 690 -15.23 12.28 -5.34
N LEU A 691 -14.05 11.98 -4.79
CA LEU A 691 -12.78 12.43 -5.36
C LEU A 691 -12.66 11.99 -6.83
N LEU A 692 -12.82 10.69 -7.10
CA LEU A 692 -12.73 10.14 -8.46
C LEU A 692 -13.78 10.72 -9.39
N LYS A 693 -15.02 10.92 -8.92
CA LYS A 693 -16.07 11.62 -9.68
C LYS A 693 -15.62 13.03 -10.05
N ARG A 694 -15.09 13.82 -9.11
CA ARG A 694 -14.59 15.18 -9.37
C ARG A 694 -13.50 15.18 -10.44
N LEU A 695 -12.56 14.24 -10.36
CA LEU A 695 -11.46 14.10 -11.32
C LEU A 695 -11.97 13.78 -12.73
N VAL A 696 -12.80 12.74 -12.90
CA VAL A 696 -13.26 12.31 -14.24
C VAL A 696 -14.28 13.26 -14.86
N MET A 697 -14.99 14.06 -14.05
CA MET A 697 -15.95 15.06 -14.53
C MET A 697 -15.28 16.34 -15.08
N SER A 698 -13.99 16.56 -14.79
CA SER A 698 -13.23 17.73 -15.26
C SER A 698 -13.15 17.78 -16.79
N ALA A 699 -13.10 18.98 -17.36
CA ALA A 699 -12.78 19.17 -18.76
C ALA A 699 -11.39 18.59 -19.07
N THR A 700 -10.45 18.79 -18.13
CA THR A 700 -9.07 18.32 -18.18
C THR A 700 -8.97 16.82 -18.48
N TYR A 701 -9.73 15.98 -17.76
CA TYR A 701 -9.75 14.53 -18.00
C TYR A 701 -10.43 14.14 -19.33
N ARG A 702 -11.46 14.89 -19.73
CA ARG A 702 -12.32 14.61 -20.89
C ARG A 702 -11.71 15.01 -22.24
N GLN A 703 -10.56 15.66 -22.26
CA GLN A 703 -9.86 16.04 -23.48
C GLN A 703 -9.52 14.84 -24.39
N GLN A 704 -9.42 15.07 -25.70
CA GLN A 704 -8.75 14.14 -26.62
C GLN A 704 -7.24 14.08 -26.33
N SER A 705 -6.61 12.93 -26.60
CA SER A 705 -5.17 12.72 -26.35
C SER A 705 -4.24 13.09 -27.51
N ASN A 706 -4.80 13.42 -28.68
CA ASN A 706 -4.02 13.73 -29.87
C ASN A 706 -3.05 14.89 -29.60
N ALA A 707 -1.78 14.70 -29.92
CA ALA A 707 -0.74 15.70 -29.74
C ALA A 707 -0.23 16.19 -31.10
N THR A 708 -0.19 17.51 -31.30
CA THR A 708 0.49 18.09 -32.46
C THR A 708 2.01 18.09 -32.24
N PRO A 709 2.84 18.16 -33.30
CA PRO A 709 4.29 18.29 -33.15
C PRO A 709 4.72 19.47 -32.27
N ALA A 710 3.98 20.58 -32.32
CA ALA A 710 4.23 21.75 -31.47
C ALA A 710 3.96 21.46 -29.99
N MET A 711 2.87 20.74 -29.68
CA MET A 711 2.57 20.33 -28.31
C MET A 711 3.63 19.38 -27.75
N LEU A 712 4.10 18.44 -28.56
CA LEU A 712 5.15 17.48 -28.17
C LEU A 712 6.50 18.16 -27.95
N ALA A 713 6.83 19.18 -28.75
CA ALA A 713 8.07 19.94 -28.59
C ALA A 713 8.11 20.76 -27.28
N GLN A 714 6.96 21.28 -26.84
CA GLN A 714 6.86 22.07 -25.61
C GLN A 714 6.67 21.20 -24.36
N ASP A 715 5.78 20.22 -24.42
CA ASP A 715 5.43 19.36 -23.30
C ASP A 715 5.20 17.90 -23.76
N PRO A 716 6.29 17.14 -23.99
CA PRO A 716 6.22 15.77 -24.48
C PRO A 716 5.52 14.82 -23.49
N PHE A 717 5.58 15.13 -22.20
CA PHE A 717 5.04 14.28 -21.13
C PHE A 717 3.64 14.71 -20.63
N ASN A 718 3.04 15.73 -21.25
CA ASN A 718 1.73 16.25 -20.86
C ASN A 718 1.65 16.73 -19.39
N ARG A 719 2.76 17.28 -18.87
CA ARG A 719 2.85 17.83 -17.50
C ARG A 719 1.92 19.02 -17.28
N LEU A 720 1.63 19.79 -18.32
CA LEU A 720 0.73 20.94 -18.28
C LEU A 720 -0.73 20.58 -18.59
N LEU A 721 -1.02 19.30 -18.86
CA LEU A 721 -2.37 18.76 -19.03
C LEU A 721 -3.17 19.40 -20.18
N ALA A 722 -2.51 19.79 -21.27
CA ALA A 722 -3.15 20.36 -22.46
C ALA A 722 -3.84 19.32 -23.37
N ARG A 723 -3.76 18.03 -23.03
CA ARG A 723 -4.41 16.93 -23.73
C ARG A 723 -4.84 15.84 -22.74
N GLY A 724 -5.76 14.98 -23.18
CA GLY A 724 -6.32 13.92 -22.36
C GLY A 724 -5.31 12.82 -22.02
N PRO A 725 -5.50 12.10 -20.90
CA PRO A 725 -4.56 11.08 -20.46
C PRO A 725 -4.64 9.84 -21.34
N ARG A 726 -3.48 9.40 -21.84
CA ARG A 726 -3.31 8.20 -22.65
C ARG A 726 -2.21 7.33 -22.06
N VAL A 727 -2.60 6.24 -21.41
CA VAL A 727 -1.67 5.26 -20.83
C VAL A 727 -2.03 3.84 -21.22
N ARG A 728 -1.00 2.98 -21.25
CA ARG A 728 -1.14 1.53 -21.36
C ARG A 728 -1.85 0.98 -20.13
N LEU A 729 -2.80 0.07 -20.35
CA LEU A 729 -3.53 -0.65 -19.31
C LEU A 729 -2.58 -1.44 -18.40
N SER A 730 -3.01 -1.71 -17.16
CA SER A 730 -2.27 -2.64 -16.29
C SER A 730 -2.40 -4.07 -16.80
N SER A 731 -1.53 -4.98 -16.35
CA SER A 731 -1.62 -6.39 -16.73
C SER A 731 -2.99 -7.01 -16.46
N GLU A 732 -3.61 -6.65 -15.33
CA GLU A 732 -4.93 -7.13 -14.94
C GLU A 732 -5.99 -6.60 -15.91
N ALA A 733 -5.93 -5.32 -16.29
CA ALA A 733 -6.89 -4.72 -17.21
C ALA A 733 -6.72 -5.24 -18.65
N VAL A 734 -5.50 -5.54 -19.10
CA VAL A 734 -5.26 -6.18 -20.42
C VAL A 734 -5.89 -7.57 -20.45
N HIS A 735 -5.64 -8.38 -19.42
CA HIS A 735 -6.23 -9.71 -19.26
C HIS A 735 -7.76 -9.66 -19.18
N ASP A 736 -8.29 -8.86 -18.25
CA ASP A 736 -9.73 -8.79 -17.98
C ASP A 736 -10.50 -8.23 -19.19
N GLN A 737 -9.92 -7.27 -19.92
CA GLN A 737 -10.52 -6.77 -21.16
C GLN A 737 -10.62 -7.88 -22.21
N ALA A 738 -9.57 -8.69 -22.41
CA ALA A 738 -9.60 -9.77 -23.39
C ALA A 738 -10.71 -10.77 -23.07
N LEU A 739 -10.87 -11.15 -21.80
CA LEU A 739 -11.97 -12.00 -21.34
C LEU A 739 -13.34 -11.33 -21.48
N ALA A 740 -13.44 -10.02 -21.21
CA ALA A 740 -14.71 -9.29 -21.29
C ALA A 740 -15.21 -9.17 -22.74
N VAL A 741 -14.36 -8.73 -23.68
CA VAL A 741 -14.75 -8.54 -25.08
C VAL A 741 -14.99 -9.87 -25.79
N SER A 742 -14.37 -10.97 -25.33
CA SER A 742 -14.62 -12.31 -25.86
C SER A 742 -15.84 -13.01 -25.23
N GLY A 743 -16.37 -12.48 -24.12
CA GLY A 743 -17.51 -13.06 -23.40
C GLY A 743 -17.14 -14.24 -22.48
N LEU A 744 -15.85 -14.41 -22.15
CA LEU A 744 -15.36 -15.44 -21.24
C LEU A 744 -15.39 -15.01 -19.76
N LEU A 745 -15.34 -13.70 -19.49
CA LEU A 745 -15.12 -13.18 -18.13
C LEU A 745 -16.20 -13.62 -17.13
N SER A 746 -15.75 -14.29 -16.06
CA SER A 746 -16.58 -14.63 -14.90
C SER A 746 -16.95 -13.40 -14.07
N GLN A 747 -18.17 -13.41 -13.51
CA GLN A 747 -18.66 -12.39 -12.59
C GLN A 747 -18.49 -12.79 -11.10
N LYS A 748 -17.83 -13.92 -10.83
CA LYS A 748 -17.66 -14.45 -9.47
C LYS A 748 -16.68 -13.60 -8.66
N MET A 749 -17.22 -12.94 -7.64
CA MET A 749 -16.45 -12.15 -6.68
C MET A 749 -16.09 -12.96 -5.42
N TYR A 750 -15.02 -12.54 -4.75
CA TYR A 750 -14.59 -13.03 -3.42
C TYR A 750 -14.09 -14.50 -3.39
N GLY A 751 -13.64 -14.95 -2.23
CA GLY A 751 -13.19 -16.33 -2.00
C GLY A 751 -11.70 -16.54 -2.32
N PRO A 752 -11.19 -17.78 -2.25
CA PRO A 752 -9.77 -18.06 -2.50
C PRO A 752 -9.31 -17.64 -3.90
N SER A 753 -8.00 -17.37 -4.01
CA SER A 753 -7.34 -17.17 -5.31
C SER A 753 -7.38 -18.43 -6.17
N VAL A 754 -7.34 -18.25 -7.48
CA VAL A 754 -7.48 -19.29 -8.50
C VAL A 754 -6.23 -19.39 -9.36
N MET A 755 -6.01 -20.55 -9.95
CA MET A 755 -4.86 -20.85 -10.80
C MET A 755 -5.35 -21.04 -12.24
N PRO A 756 -5.42 -19.98 -13.06
CA PRO A 756 -5.83 -20.09 -14.47
C PRO A 756 -4.81 -20.92 -15.28
N VAL A 757 -5.04 -21.09 -16.58
CA VAL A 757 -4.09 -21.79 -17.45
C VAL A 757 -2.70 -21.15 -17.35
N GLN A 758 -1.67 -21.96 -17.16
CA GLN A 758 -0.27 -21.53 -17.18
C GLN A 758 0.53 -22.57 -17.98
N PRO A 759 1.51 -22.17 -18.81
CA PRO A 759 2.41 -23.11 -19.47
C PRO A 759 3.16 -24.00 -18.48
N ASP A 760 3.41 -25.25 -18.87
CA ASP A 760 4.19 -26.19 -18.06
C ASP A 760 5.63 -25.70 -17.83
N GLY A 761 6.21 -26.07 -16.68
CA GLY A 761 7.62 -25.82 -16.36
C GLY A 761 7.95 -24.42 -15.84
N ILE A 762 6.98 -23.51 -15.78
CA ILE A 762 7.11 -22.17 -15.19
C ILE A 762 7.18 -22.25 -13.66
N TRP A 763 6.25 -22.98 -13.06
CA TRP A 763 6.20 -23.16 -11.62
C TRP A 763 7.13 -24.28 -11.19
N GLN A 764 8.24 -23.93 -10.55
CA GLN A 764 9.16 -24.88 -9.94
C GLN A 764 9.32 -24.52 -8.47
N SER A 765 8.70 -25.32 -7.60
CA SER A 765 8.78 -25.16 -6.15
C SER A 765 9.54 -26.33 -5.54
N PRO A 766 10.89 -26.29 -5.53
CA PRO A 766 11.71 -27.44 -5.15
C PRO A 766 11.57 -27.83 -3.66
N TYR A 767 11.11 -26.91 -2.80
CA TYR A 767 11.22 -27.05 -1.34
C TYR A 767 9.89 -27.25 -0.58
N ASP A 768 8.73 -27.01 -1.19
CA ASP A 768 7.42 -27.12 -0.51
C ASP A 768 6.47 -28.19 -1.07
N GLY A 769 6.78 -28.77 -2.24
CA GLY A 769 5.95 -29.79 -2.89
C GLY A 769 4.63 -29.28 -3.47
N GLU A 770 4.40 -27.96 -3.46
CA GLU A 770 3.20 -27.35 -4.05
C GLU A 770 3.34 -27.22 -5.57
N SER A 771 2.24 -27.50 -6.28
CA SER A 771 2.17 -27.44 -7.73
C SER A 771 1.02 -26.54 -8.20
N TRP A 772 1.18 -25.99 -9.41
CA TRP A 772 0.12 -25.24 -10.07
C TRP A 772 -1.07 -26.17 -10.38
N LYS A 773 -2.13 -26.07 -9.58
CA LYS A 773 -3.37 -26.85 -9.75
C LYS A 773 -4.36 -26.05 -10.56
N GLN A 774 -4.33 -26.24 -11.88
CA GLN A 774 -5.22 -25.52 -12.80
C GLN A 774 -6.67 -25.60 -12.33
N SER A 775 -7.31 -24.44 -12.24
CA SER A 775 -8.72 -24.30 -11.87
C SER A 775 -9.64 -24.84 -12.97
N THR A 776 -10.91 -25.07 -12.64
CA THR A 776 -11.91 -25.62 -13.58
C THR A 776 -13.19 -24.79 -13.57
N GLY A 777 -14.02 -24.97 -14.62
CA GLY A 777 -15.30 -24.27 -14.72
C GLY A 777 -15.15 -22.75 -14.79
N GLU A 778 -16.01 -22.02 -14.08
CA GLU A 778 -16.00 -20.57 -14.04
C GLU A 778 -14.68 -19.98 -13.47
N ASP A 779 -13.99 -20.72 -12.59
CA ASP A 779 -12.76 -20.25 -11.92
C ASP A 779 -11.57 -20.07 -12.88
N LEU A 780 -11.63 -20.64 -14.10
CA LEU A 780 -10.63 -20.43 -15.14
C LEU A 780 -10.59 -19.00 -15.69
N ASN A 781 -11.74 -18.32 -15.71
CA ASN A 781 -11.93 -17.04 -16.39
C ASN A 781 -12.29 -15.91 -15.42
N ARG A 782 -11.90 -16.04 -14.14
CA ARG A 782 -12.03 -14.95 -13.17
C ARG A 782 -11.12 -13.80 -13.54
N ARG A 783 -11.46 -12.62 -13.01
CA ARG A 783 -10.59 -11.45 -13.09
C ARG A 783 -9.19 -11.78 -12.59
N ALA A 784 -8.19 -11.20 -13.24
CA ALA A 784 -6.78 -11.31 -12.90
C ALA A 784 -6.47 -10.99 -11.42
N LEU A 785 -7.30 -10.17 -10.78
CA LEU A 785 -7.22 -9.87 -9.35
C LEU A 785 -7.28 -11.12 -8.44
N TYR A 786 -7.93 -12.19 -8.92
CA TYR A 786 -8.06 -13.45 -8.19
C TYR A 786 -6.98 -14.47 -8.54
N THR A 787 -6.06 -14.17 -9.45
CA THR A 787 -4.98 -15.08 -9.81
C THR A 787 -4.06 -15.31 -8.61
N TYR A 788 -3.76 -16.59 -8.32
CA TYR A 788 -2.88 -16.98 -7.23
C TYR A 788 -1.50 -16.35 -7.39
N TRP A 789 -1.04 -15.64 -6.37
CA TRP A 789 0.21 -14.90 -6.41
C TRP A 789 1.29 -15.54 -5.54
N LYS A 790 2.25 -16.21 -6.19
CA LYS A 790 3.50 -16.67 -5.56
C LYS A 790 4.61 -15.65 -5.76
N ARG A 791 5.30 -15.26 -4.68
CA ARG A 791 6.30 -14.17 -4.73
C ARG A 791 7.52 -14.56 -5.56
N THR A 792 7.98 -15.79 -5.38
CA THR A 792 9.15 -16.37 -6.09
C THR A 792 8.84 -16.82 -7.51
N ALA A 793 7.57 -17.04 -7.84
CA ALA A 793 7.12 -17.45 -9.18
C ALA A 793 5.78 -16.77 -9.55
N PRO A 794 5.77 -15.43 -9.77
CA PRO A 794 4.54 -14.72 -10.11
C PRO A 794 4.01 -15.14 -11.49
N TYR A 795 2.74 -14.83 -11.77
CA TYR A 795 2.11 -15.24 -13.02
C TYR A 795 2.80 -14.57 -14.25
N PRO A 796 3.34 -15.34 -15.21
CA PRO A 796 4.31 -14.83 -16.20
C PRO A 796 3.82 -13.68 -17.08
N SER A 797 2.59 -13.76 -17.58
CA SER A 797 2.04 -12.72 -18.45
C SER A 797 1.84 -11.41 -17.68
N MET A 798 1.54 -11.48 -16.37
CA MET A 798 1.41 -10.27 -15.56
C MET A 798 2.75 -9.60 -15.30
N VAL A 799 3.82 -10.37 -15.03
CA VAL A 799 5.18 -9.84 -14.87
C VAL A 799 5.65 -9.15 -16.15
N THR A 800 5.38 -9.76 -17.31
CA THR A 800 5.73 -9.16 -18.62
C THR A 800 5.04 -7.80 -18.84
N PHE A 801 3.86 -7.60 -18.26
CA PHE A 801 3.11 -6.33 -18.25
C PHE A 801 3.37 -5.49 -16.98
N ASP A 802 4.59 -5.58 -16.44
CA ASP A 802 5.13 -4.79 -15.32
C ASP A 802 4.40 -4.95 -13.98
N SER A 803 3.75 -6.09 -13.71
CA SER A 803 3.32 -6.39 -12.34
C SER A 803 4.49 -6.72 -11.42
N PRO A 804 4.49 -6.24 -10.16
CA PRO A 804 5.58 -6.47 -9.21
C PRO A 804 5.53 -7.88 -8.61
N SER A 805 6.68 -8.42 -8.17
CA SER A 805 6.76 -9.72 -7.45
C SER A 805 5.99 -9.74 -6.13
N ARG A 806 5.71 -8.55 -5.57
CA ARG A 806 5.07 -8.26 -4.27
C ARG A 806 5.98 -8.39 -3.07
N GLU A 807 7.25 -8.77 -3.23
CA GLU A 807 8.22 -8.89 -2.11
C GLU A 807 8.41 -7.59 -1.35
N PHE A 808 8.32 -6.45 -2.05
CA PHE A 808 8.43 -5.11 -1.48
C PHE A 808 7.23 -4.24 -1.88
N CYS A 809 7.00 -3.17 -1.12
CA CYS A 809 5.95 -2.21 -1.41
C CYS A 809 6.24 -1.53 -2.75
N GLN A 810 5.34 -1.66 -3.72
CA GLN A 810 5.50 -1.03 -5.03
C GLN A 810 4.63 0.23 -5.12
N LEU A 811 5.26 1.39 -4.94
CA LEU A 811 4.55 2.68 -4.88
C LEU A 811 4.10 3.18 -6.25
N ARG A 812 4.82 2.79 -7.30
CA ARG A 812 4.56 3.11 -8.70
C ARG A 812 4.95 1.94 -9.59
N ARG A 813 4.06 1.50 -10.48
CA ARG A 813 4.47 0.58 -11.55
C ARG A 813 5.20 1.37 -12.63
N LEU A 814 6.41 0.95 -12.98
CA LEU A 814 7.05 1.42 -14.21
C LEU A 814 6.22 0.87 -15.37
N ARG A 815 5.80 1.74 -16.30
CA ARG A 815 5.05 1.31 -17.48
C ARG A 815 6.03 1.22 -18.66
N THR A 816 6.27 0.00 -19.12
CA THR A 816 7.08 -0.26 -20.30
C THR A 816 6.20 -0.68 -21.48
N ASN A 817 6.67 -0.40 -22.69
CA ASN A 817 6.10 -0.90 -23.94
C ASN A 817 7.18 -1.71 -24.66
N THR A 818 7.15 -3.04 -24.53
CA THR A 818 8.21 -3.91 -25.06
C THR A 818 7.66 -4.88 -26.11
N PRO A 819 8.50 -5.34 -27.06
CA PRO A 819 8.08 -6.40 -28.00
C PRO A 819 7.61 -7.69 -27.31
N LEU A 820 8.12 -7.99 -26.11
CA LEU A 820 7.72 -9.17 -25.33
C LEU A 820 6.25 -9.10 -24.91
N GLN A 821 5.73 -7.92 -24.56
CA GLN A 821 4.32 -7.74 -24.22
C GLN A 821 3.41 -8.07 -25.40
N ALA A 822 3.77 -7.62 -26.61
CA ALA A 822 3.04 -7.97 -27.83
C ALA A 822 3.10 -9.47 -28.11
N LEU A 823 4.24 -10.12 -27.87
CA LEU A 823 4.37 -11.58 -27.99
C LEU A 823 3.51 -12.33 -26.97
N VAL A 824 3.37 -11.83 -25.75
CA VAL A 824 2.47 -12.42 -24.74
C VAL A 824 1.02 -12.38 -25.22
N THR A 825 0.52 -11.23 -25.67
CA THR A 825 -0.87 -11.13 -26.18
C THR A 825 -1.12 -11.96 -27.44
N LEU A 826 -0.07 -12.27 -28.22
CA LEU A 826 -0.18 -13.13 -29.40
C LEU A 826 -0.17 -14.63 -29.06
N ASN A 827 0.57 -15.05 -28.03
CA ASN A 827 0.94 -16.46 -27.84
C ASN A 827 0.43 -17.08 -26.54
N ASP A 828 0.21 -16.30 -25.47
CA ASP A 828 -0.23 -16.87 -24.20
C ASP A 828 -1.65 -17.47 -24.35
N PRO A 829 -1.89 -18.71 -23.89
CA PRO A 829 -3.13 -19.44 -24.10
C PRO A 829 -4.40 -18.66 -23.79
N VAL A 830 -4.37 -17.78 -22.78
CA VAL A 830 -5.55 -17.00 -22.37
C VAL A 830 -6.00 -16.03 -23.48
N TYR A 831 -5.06 -15.37 -24.17
CA TYR A 831 -5.39 -14.43 -25.25
C TYR A 831 -5.77 -15.16 -26.53
N VAL A 832 -5.15 -16.30 -26.82
CA VAL A 832 -5.57 -17.13 -27.96
C VAL A 832 -7.00 -17.64 -27.73
N GLU A 833 -7.42 -17.89 -26.48
CA GLU A 833 -8.77 -18.39 -26.17
C GLU A 833 -9.80 -17.27 -26.34
N ALA A 834 -9.48 -16.11 -25.77
CA ALA A 834 -10.25 -14.89 -25.97
C ALA A 834 -10.41 -14.56 -27.46
N ALA A 835 -9.34 -14.68 -28.25
CA ALA A 835 -9.37 -14.44 -29.69
C ALA A 835 -10.29 -15.43 -30.42
N ARG A 836 -10.27 -16.72 -30.05
CA ARG A 836 -11.16 -17.74 -30.63
C ARG A 836 -12.63 -17.44 -30.32
N LYS A 837 -12.94 -17.09 -29.07
CA LYS A 837 -14.30 -16.70 -28.67
C LYS A 837 -14.77 -15.40 -29.32
N LEU A 838 -13.87 -14.43 -29.49
CA LEU A 838 -14.15 -13.23 -30.25
C LEU A 838 -14.40 -13.55 -31.74
N ALA A 839 -13.67 -14.50 -32.32
CA ALA A 839 -13.89 -14.96 -33.70
C ALA A 839 -15.26 -15.65 -33.88
N GLU A 840 -15.70 -16.48 -32.92
CA GLU A 840 -17.07 -17.04 -32.90
C GLU A 840 -18.13 -15.93 -32.89
N TYR A 841 -17.94 -14.90 -32.05
CA TYR A 841 -18.81 -13.71 -32.06
C TYR A 841 -18.80 -13.02 -33.44
N MET A 842 -17.61 -12.81 -34.03
CA MET A 842 -17.46 -12.17 -35.33
C MET A 842 -18.22 -12.93 -36.42
N GLN A 843 -18.11 -14.26 -36.45
CA GLN A 843 -18.84 -15.11 -37.40
C GLN A 843 -20.36 -14.94 -37.29
N GLY A 844 -20.88 -14.85 -36.07
CA GLY A 844 -22.32 -14.69 -35.82
C GLY A 844 -22.88 -13.30 -36.17
N HIS A 845 -22.02 -12.27 -36.29
CA HIS A 845 -22.43 -10.87 -36.41
C HIS A 845 -22.01 -10.20 -37.73
N GLY A 846 -21.55 -10.98 -38.72
CA GLY A 846 -21.22 -10.47 -40.05
C GLY A 846 -21.49 -11.49 -41.15
N LYS A 847 -21.99 -11.01 -42.30
CA LYS A 847 -22.32 -11.86 -43.47
C LYS A 847 -21.17 -12.04 -44.46
N SER A 848 -20.12 -11.21 -44.36
CA SER A 848 -18.89 -11.30 -45.14
C SER A 848 -17.68 -11.17 -44.21
N PRO A 849 -16.47 -11.58 -44.61
CA PRO A 849 -15.27 -11.40 -43.81
C PRO A 849 -15.08 -9.96 -43.32
N GLU A 850 -15.32 -8.98 -44.18
CA GLU A 850 -15.23 -7.56 -43.82
C GLU A 850 -16.28 -7.18 -42.78
N GLY A 851 -17.52 -7.66 -42.92
CA GLY A 851 -18.57 -7.43 -41.93
C GLY A 851 -18.27 -8.09 -40.58
N GLN A 852 -17.68 -9.28 -40.59
CA GLN A 852 -17.26 -10.01 -39.38
C GLN A 852 -16.12 -9.27 -38.67
N ILE A 853 -15.10 -8.82 -39.42
CA ILE A 853 -13.99 -7.99 -38.93
C ILE A 853 -14.50 -6.67 -38.35
N GLN A 854 -15.44 -6.02 -39.02
CA GLN A 854 -16.06 -4.79 -38.53
C GLN A 854 -16.79 -5.02 -37.19
N ALA A 855 -17.55 -6.11 -37.07
CA ALA A 855 -18.27 -6.46 -35.84
C ALA A 855 -17.30 -6.72 -34.68
N GLY A 856 -16.23 -7.48 -34.91
CA GLY A 856 -15.18 -7.74 -33.92
C GLY A 856 -14.52 -6.46 -33.44
N PHE A 857 -14.09 -5.60 -34.37
CA PHE A 857 -13.47 -4.34 -34.00
C PHE A 857 -14.42 -3.41 -33.25
N ARG A 858 -15.70 -3.33 -33.66
CA ARG A 858 -16.70 -2.53 -32.96
C ARG A 858 -16.95 -3.04 -31.54
N ARG A 859 -16.89 -4.35 -31.32
CA ARG A 859 -17.01 -4.94 -29.97
C ARG A 859 -15.83 -4.57 -29.07
N VAL A 860 -14.61 -4.50 -29.61
CA VAL A 860 -13.40 -4.18 -28.84
C VAL A 860 -13.24 -2.67 -28.63
N MET A 861 -13.41 -1.88 -29.69
CA MET A 861 -13.08 -0.45 -29.74
C MET A 861 -14.30 0.47 -29.69
N LEU A 862 -15.52 -0.08 -29.77
CA LEU A 862 -16.78 0.66 -29.61
C LEU A 862 -17.00 1.74 -30.69
N ARG A 863 -16.24 1.65 -31.77
CA ARG A 863 -16.26 2.54 -32.93
C ARG A 863 -16.03 1.73 -34.20
N ASP A 864 -16.30 2.36 -35.34
CA ASP A 864 -16.08 1.72 -36.62
C ASP A 864 -14.61 1.64 -36.99
N LEU A 865 -14.22 0.49 -37.56
CA LEU A 865 -12.90 0.27 -38.11
C LEU A 865 -12.71 1.13 -39.37
N PRO A 866 -11.69 2.00 -39.43
CA PRO A 866 -11.45 2.81 -40.61
C PRO A 866 -11.15 1.96 -41.86
N PRO A 867 -11.57 2.37 -43.07
CA PRO A 867 -11.42 1.57 -44.30
C PRO A 867 -9.99 1.08 -44.57
N LYS A 868 -8.98 1.91 -44.25
CA LYS A 868 -7.56 1.54 -44.40
C LYS A 868 -7.18 0.37 -43.50
N LYS A 869 -7.58 0.38 -42.22
CA LYS A 869 -7.30 -0.72 -41.28
C LYS A 869 -8.12 -1.97 -41.63
N LEU A 870 -9.37 -1.80 -42.05
CA LEU A 870 -10.22 -2.89 -42.54
C LEU A 870 -9.59 -3.63 -43.72
N ALA A 871 -9.04 -2.91 -44.70
CA ALA A 871 -8.36 -3.52 -45.84
C ALA A 871 -7.14 -4.36 -45.43
N VAL A 872 -6.40 -3.94 -44.40
CA VAL A 872 -5.24 -4.68 -43.86
C VAL A 872 -5.69 -5.95 -43.15
N LEU A 873 -6.68 -5.86 -42.26
CA LEU A 873 -7.19 -7.03 -41.52
C LEU A 873 -7.92 -8.01 -42.45
N ALA A 874 -8.66 -7.54 -43.46
CA ALA A 874 -9.29 -8.40 -44.45
C ALA A 874 -8.25 -9.15 -45.30
N ARG A 875 -7.12 -8.50 -45.63
CA ARG A 875 -5.99 -9.17 -46.30
C ARG A 875 -5.38 -10.25 -45.41
N LEU A 876 -5.13 -9.94 -44.13
CA LEU A 876 -4.65 -10.92 -43.16
C LEU A 876 -5.57 -12.13 -43.11
N TYR A 877 -6.87 -11.92 -42.90
CA TYR A 877 -7.88 -12.96 -42.88
C TYR A 877 -7.80 -13.88 -44.11
N ARG A 878 -7.84 -13.31 -45.34
CA ARG A 878 -7.83 -14.11 -46.58
C ARG A 878 -6.54 -14.93 -46.73
N ASN A 879 -5.40 -14.34 -46.40
CA ASN A 879 -4.11 -15.04 -46.43
C ASN A 879 -4.08 -16.20 -45.42
N THR A 880 -4.59 -15.98 -44.21
CA THR A 880 -4.66 -17.03 -43.17
C THR A 880 -5.69 -18.10 -43.50
N GLU A 881 -6.81 -17.75 -44.12
CA GLU A 881 -7.83 -18.71 -44.57
C GLU A 881 -7.23 -19.64 -45.63
N GLN A 882 -6.57 -19.09 -46.64
CA GLN A 882 -5.88 -19.87 -47.67
C GLN A 882 -4.81 -20.79 -47.06
N TYR A 883 -4.06 -20.31 -46.07
CA TYR A 883 -3.06 -21.11 -45.35
C TYR A 883 -3.68 -22.34 -44.66
N TYR A 884 -4.75 -22.13 -43.87
CA TYR A 884 -5.41 -23.22 -43.14
C TYR A 884 -6.22 -24.15 -44.05
N GLN A 885 -6.69 -23.69 -45.21
CA GLN A 885 -7.24 -24.56 -46.25
C GLN A 885 -6.19 -25.55 -46.79
N GLN A 886 -4.94 -25.11 -46.93
CA GLN A 886 -3.83 -25.96 -47.37
C GLN A 886 -3.28 -26.84 -46.24
N LYS A 887 -3.47 -26.42 -44.98
CA LYS A 887 -2.89 -27.06 -43.79
C LYS A 887 -3.92 -27.22 -42.65
N PRO A 888 -4.92 -28.11 -42.79
CA PRO A 888 -5.98 -28.26 -41.82
C PRO A 888 -5.48 -28.68 -40.41
N GLY A 889 -4.47 -29.54 -40.31
CA GLY A 889 -3.90 -29.94 -39.01
C GLY A 889 -3.25 -28.79 -38.23
N GLU A 890 -2.78 -27.73 -38.90
CA GLU A 890 -2.27 -26.54 -38.19
C GLU A 890 -3.41 -25.65 -37.65
N ALA A 891 -4.60 -25.70 -38.26
CA ALA A 891 -5.79 -25.03 -37.73
C ALA A 891 -6.28 -25.72 -36.45
N GLU A 892 -6.21 -27.05 -36.43
CA GLU A 892 -6.48 -27.86 -35.24
C GLU A 892 -5.49 -27.50 -34.13
N ASN A 893 -4.18 -27.52 -34.40
CA ASN A 893 -3.15 -27.16 -33.41
C ASN A 893 -3.31 -25.75 -32.82
N LEU A 894 -3.72 -24.75 -33.61
CA LEU A 894 -3.95 -23.39 -33.11
C LEU A 894 -5.06 -23.33 -32.05
N LEU A 895 -6.08 -24.16 -32.20
CA LEU A 895 -7.27 -24.15 -31.35
C LEU A 895 -7.31 -25.31 -30.35
N ASP A 896 -6.35 -26.23 -30.42
CA ASP A 896 -6.24 -27.40 -29.56
C ASP A 896 -5.89 -27.05 -28.12
N ARG A 897 -6.79 -27.42 -27.21
CA ARG A 897 -6.65 -27.16 -25.77
C ARG A 897 -7.60 -28.03 -24.95
N PRO A 898 -7.28 -28.29 -23.67
CA PRO A 898 -8.11 -29.09 -22.78
C PRO A 898 -9.58 -28.63 -22.78
N GLY A 899 -10.50 -29.53 -23.11
CA GLY A 899 -11.95 -29.26 -23.11
C GLY A 899 -12.53 -28.69 -24.41
N VAL A 900 -11.73 -28.48 -25.47
CA VAL A 900 -12.20 -28.05 -26.79
C VAL A 900 -12.24 -29.24 -27.74
N ASN A 901 -13.40 -29.49 -28.38
CA ASN A 901 -13.51 -30.54 -29.38
C ASN A 901 -13.01 -30.05 -30.75
N CYS A 902 -11.79 -30.43 -31.12
CA CYS A 902 -11.11 -29.99 -32.34
C CYS A 902 -11.67 -30.59 -33.65
N SER A 903 -12.61 -31.54 -33.58
CA SER A 903 -13.13 -32.26 -34.76
C SER A 903 -14.05 -31.44 -35.69
N THR A 904 -14.20 -30.12 -35.47
CA THR A 904 -15.10 -29.25 -36.26
C THR A 904 -14.52 -27.84 -36.57
N ILE A 905 -13.20 -27.68 -36.63
CA ILE A 905 -12.59 -26.37 -36.86
C ILE A 905 -12.54 -26.05 -38.37
N SER A 906 -13.24 -24.99 -38.78
CA SER A 906 -13.16 -24.51 -40.16
C SER A 906 -11.94 -23.59 -40.38
N PRO A 907 -11.31 -23.61 -41.58
CA PRO A 907 -10.25 -22.65 -41.92
C PRO A 907 -10.66 -21.18 -41.72
N GLN A 908 -11.95 -20.88 -41.92
CA GLN A 908 -12.54 -19.56 -41.67
C GLN A 908 -12.48 -19.17 -40.19
N LEU A 909 -12.80 -20.09 -39.28
CA LEU A 909 -12.73 -19.82 -37.84
C LEU A 909 -11.28 -19.61 -37.38
N ALA A 910 -10.35 -20.42 -37.88
CA ALA A 910 -8.92 -20.26 -37.59
C ALA A 910 -8.39 -18.91 -38.10
N ALA A 911 -8.75 -18.52 -39.33
CA ALA A 911 -8.40 -17.22 -39.91
C ALA A 911 -8.97 -16.03 -39.13
N LEU A 912 -10.24 -16.11 -38.71
CA LEU A 912 -10.83 -15.08 -37.84
C LEU A 912 -10.18 -15.08 -36.46
N THR A 913 -9.75 -16.22 -35.93
CA THR A 913 -9.04 -16.27 -34.64
C THR A 913 -7.71 -15.53 -34.72
N VAL A 914 -6.91 -15.73 -35.78
CA VAL A 914 -5.67 -14.96 -36.00
C VAL A 914 -5.96 -13.46 -36.16
N THR A 915 -7.04 -13.13 -36.88
CA THR A 915 -7.45 -11.73 -37.09
C THR A 915 -7.92 -11.08 -35.79
N ALA A 916 -8.70 -11.78 -34.96
CA ALA A 916 -9.16 -11.34 -33.65
C ALA A 916 -7.98 -11.18 -32.66
N ASN A 917 -7.03 -12.11 -32.67
CA ASN A 917 -5.80 -12.03 -31.87
C ASN A 917 -4.99 -10.77 -32.27
N THR A 918 -4.85 -10.52 -33.57
CA THR A 918 -4.21 -9.29 -34.07
C THR A 918 -4.93 -8.02 -33.60
N MET A 919 -6.27 -8.03 -33.54
CA MET A 919 -7.03 -6.90 -32.97
C MET A 919 -6.74 -6.72 -31.48
N LEU A 920 -6.74 -7.79 -30.68
CA LEU A 920 -6.47 -7.71 -29.24
C LEU A 920 -5.06 -7.19 -28.92
N ASN A 921 -4.11 -7.34 -29.85
CA ASN A 921 -2.74 -6.86 -29.74
C ASN A 921 -2.52 -5.42 -30.27
N LEU A 922 -3.56 -4.71 -30.71
CA LEU A 922 -3.38 -3.33 -31.17
C LEU A 922 -3.05 -2.39 -30.00
N ASP A 923 -2.17 -1.41 -30.25
CA ASP A 923 -1.83 -0.36 -29.28
C ASP A 923 -3.07 0.38 -28.74
N GLU A 924 -4.07 0.63 -29.59
CA GLU A 924 -5.35 1.24 -29.19
C GLU A 924 -6.20 0.32 -28.29
N VAL A 925 -5.99 -1.00 -28.32
CA VAL A 925 -6.71 -1.96 -27.46
C VAL A 925 -6.02 -2.09 -26.10
N ILE A 926 -4.70 -2.13 -26.07
CA ILE A 926 -3.91 -2.22 -24.81
C ILE A 926 -3.73 -0.87 -24.12
N THR A 927 -4.30 0.20 -24.67
CA THR A 927 -4.41 1.53 -24.05
C THR A 927 -5.87 1.85 -23.74
N LYS A 928 -6.09 2.81 -22.84
CA LYS A 928 -7.44 3.16 -22.35
C LYS A 928 -8.26 4.06 -23.28
N GLU A 929 -7.99 4.07 -24.58
CA GLU A 929 -8.63 4.98 -25.57
C GLU A 929 -9.54 4.30 -26.58
#